data_AF-A0ABD2WWH4-F1
#
_entry.id   AF-A0ABD2WWH4-F1
#
_cell.length_a   1.000
_cell.length_b   1.000
_cell.length_c   1.000
_cell.angle_alpha   90.00
_cell.angle_beta   90.00
_cell.angle_gamma   90.00
#
_symmetry.space_group_name_H-M   'P 1'
#
loop_
_entity.id
_entity.type
_entity.pdbx_description
1 polymer ?
#
loop_
_entity_poly.entity_id
_entity_poly.type
_entity_poly.pdbx_seq_one_letter_code
_entity_poly.pdbx_strand_id
1 'polypeptide(L)'
;MHEQIVMTPKCKTANSTTIMIERRRQAAEPVLNGNKDDIHIAGGDHKGIIINKQMIDNNHENKPAQISLKFIVFLVDAQNGTHSQEQRTLFFWFPDTLMPENRATVAQDFFKELVSPLEFPRDYVGFIKKIMKLVQNKYTSIDRIEIELKQIDEPIEFPVRPVSTDETILEGEQKLELSREKVLELIESAYPNPLTTQDLAEDHGWDIEAIAKKFIELEKDGLVMAMDKGAYTRAVQKNNQIKVVKQMPQLSSAKQPTIAIITAQYCEKLAVDSMIENKETFVRYTTVGSEKDVDNTSSSSSSSSPTNQLVYSNTLELDNTSSTTTNTTSTTTTTTTTKHPRRRVRFGESNVYTLGDIGAHRIVCTKLPTVGHTREAMTAAGNTTTRLLGTFQKVDYVFLVGVGGGVPHYTDYKRHVRLGDVVVSYPIRTHNKVVYMYCEDARVLSSGGCIFDTKEYSPTNLSLQNIASEMKKQANLDEGFSPPWQNYMREGLKNLINESEHNFEAPPAESDKLYMNIGEQDVIEVSHPSAPKDDAAYARSDGCPQIHLAPIASGRRISRDDQLRQKFASRFGCLAFDAEMDAVVDSILGNCRDSFAVVRGIADYKDGSRGKEWQPYASLAAASVVKAMISAMDPPSPMRK
;
A
#
# COMPACT_ATOMS: atom_id res chain seq x y z
N MET A 1 -46.53 14.51 7.93
CA MET A 1 -47.01 14.28 6.54
C MET A 1 -46.51 12.90 6.12
N HIS A 2 -47.24 12.16 5.29
CA HIS A 2 -46.68 10.94 4.70
C HIS A 2 -45.77 11.36 3.54
N GLU A 3 -44.52 10.90 3.55
CA GLU A 3 -43.61 11.03 2.42
C GLU A 3 -43.74 9.80 1.52
N GLN A 4 -43.69 10.02 0.20
CA GLN A 4 -43.79 8.97 -0.81
C GLN A 4 -42.54 8.99 -1.69
N ILE A 5 -42.09 7.81 -2.10
CA ILE A 5 -41.00 7.66 -3.08
C ILE A 5 -41.63 7.46 -4.45
N VAL A 6 -41.33 8.35 -5.39
CA VAL A 6 -41.90 8.34 -6.74
C VAL A 6 -40.80 8.00 -7.74
N MET A 7 -40.97 6.91 -8.48
CA MET A 7 -40.14 6.55 -9.63
C MET A 7 -40.79 7.05 -10.92
N THR A 8 -40.03 7.76 -11.75
CA THR A 8 -40.47 8.30 -13.04
C THR A 8 -39.40 8.03 -14.12
N PRO A 9 -39.72 7.29 -15.20
CA PRO A 9 -38.88 7.24 -16.39
C PRO A 9 -38.75 8.65 -17.01
N LYS A 10 -37.54 9.08 -17.34
CA LYS A 10 -37.27 10.38 -17.98
C LYS A 10 -36.94 10.23 -19.47
N CYS A 11 -36.03 9.33 -19.82
CA CYS A 11 -35.56 9.14 -21.19
C CYS A 11 -35.27 7.66 -21.47
N LYS A 12 -35.42 7.26 -22.73
CA LYS A 12 -34.95 5.97 -23.25
C LYS A 12 -34.53 6.14 -24.70
N THR A 13 -33.24 5.92 -24.97
CA THR A 13 -32.67 5.83 -26.31
C THR A 13 -32.49 4.36 -26.71
N ALA A 14 -31.86 4.09 -27.86
CA ALA A 14 -31.49 2.74 -28.25
C ALA A 14 -30.46 2.07 -27.31
N ASN A 15 -29.61 2.88 -26.66
CA ASN A 15 -28.47 2.42 -25.85
C ASN A 15 -28.45 2.94 -24.40
N SER A 16 -29.47 3.70 -23.98
CA SER A 16 -29.54 4.26 -22.63
C SER A 16 -30.96 4.37 -22.09
N THR A 17 -31.11 4.26 -20.77
CA THR A 17 -32.37 4.50 -20.04
C THR A 17 -32.08 5.37 -18.82
N THR A 18 -32.89 6.41 -18.62
CA THR A 18 -32.79 7.34 -17.48
C THR A 18 -34.03 7.26 -16.61
N ILE A 19 -33.85 7.03 -15.31
CA ILE A 19 -34.91 6.92 -14.30
C ILE A 19 -34.65 7.91 -13.17
N MET A 20 -35.68 8.65 -12.77
CA MET A 20 -35.67 9.51 -11.58
C MET A 20 -36.42 8.82 -10.44
N ILE A 21 -35.84 8.83 -9.24
CA ILE A 21 -36.46 8.39 -7.99
C ILE A 21 -36.38 9.55 -7.01
N GLU A 22 -37.52 10.06 -6.55
CA GLU A 22 -37.55 11.21 -5.66
C GLU A 22 -38.53 11.08 -4.50
N ARG A 23 -38.21 11.79 -3.40
CA ARG A 23 -39.07 11.95 -2.23
C ARG A 23 -40.04 13.09 -2.47
N ARG A 24 -41.34 12.81 -2.43
CA ARG A 24 -42.39 13.84 -2.45
C ARG A 24 -43.08 13.93 -1.09
N ARG A 25 -43.15 15.15 -0.54
CA ARG A 25 -43.99 15.48 0.61
C ARG A 25 -45.41 15.74 0.14
N GLN A 26 -46.38 15.14 0.81
CA GLN A 26 -47.81 15.30 0.53
C GLN A 26 -48.33 16.68 0.99
N ALA A 27 -47.93 17.73 0.26
CA ALA A 27 -48.34 19.13 0.46
C ALA A 27 -48.50 19.89 -0.87
N ALA A 28 -48.88 19.16 -1.91
CA ALA A 28 -49.53 19.65 -3.12
C ALA A 28 -50.56 18.58 -3.50
N GLU A 29 -51.60 18.94 -4.28
CA GLU A 29 -52.48 17.94 -4.86
C GLU A 29 -51.63 16.90 -5.62
N PRO A 30 -52.00 15.61 -5.61
CA PRO A 30 -51.35 14.67 -6.51
C PRO A 30 -51.51 15.22 -7.93
N VAL A 31 -50.46 15.16 -8.73
CA VAL A 31 -50.52 15.54 -10.16
C VAL A 31 -51.31 14.43 -10.89
N LEU A 32 -52.62 14.39 -10.63
CA LEU A 32 -53.65 13.62 -11.33
C LEU A 32 -54.02 14.32 -12.65
N ASN A 33 -53.03 14.91 -13.31
CA ASN A 33 -53.13 15.33 -14.71
C ASN A 33 -52.93 14.13 -15.65
N GLY A 34 -52.55 12.97 -15.13
CA GLY A 34 -52.56 11.67 -15.80
C GLY A 34 -53.72 10.79 -15.32
N ASN A 35 -54.11 9.82 -16.15
CA ASN A 35 -55.21 8.90 -15.86
C ASN A 35 -54.80 7.95 -14.70
N LYS A 36 -55.75 7.41 -13.95
CA LYS A 36 -55.42 6.49 -12.82
C LYS A 36 -54.68 5.23 -13.28
N ASP A 37 -54.80 4.86 -14.55
CA ASP A 37 -54.09 3.75 -15.17
C ASP A 37 -52.60 4.01 -15.39
N ASP A 38 -52.16 5.28 -15.36
CA ASP A 38 -50.77 5.69 -15.64
C ASP A 38 -49.82 5.57 -14.43
N ILE A 39 -50.37 5.24 -13.25
CA ILE A 39 -49.64 5.19 -11.99
C ILE A 39 -49.85 3.81 -11.33
N HIS A 40 -48.78 3.24 -10.79
CA HIS A 40 -48.84 2.04 -9.95
C HIS A 40 -48.41 2.38 -8.52
N ILE A 41 -49.30 2.16 -7.56
CA ILE A 41 -49.03 2.32 -6.12
C ILE A 41 -48.73 0.94 -5.55
N ALA A 42 -47.54 0.78 -4.98
CA ALA A 42 -47.11 -0.51 -4.45
C ALA A 42 -47.73 -0.82 -3.08
N GLY A 43 -48.09 -2.09 -2.87
CA GLY A 43 -48.66 -2.62 -1.62
C GLY A 43 -47.66 -3.41 -0.78
N GLY A 44 -48.12 -3.93 0.36
CA GLY A 44 -47.31 -4.77 1.27
C GLY A 44 -46.02 -4.07 1.72
N ASP A 45 -44.90 -4.81 1.66
CA ASP A 45 -43.54 -4.35 2.02
C ASP A 45 -42.99 -3.20 1.15
N HIS A 46 -43.75 -2.75 0.15
CA HIS A 46 -43.42 -1.65 -0.75
C HIS A 46 -44.36 -0.45 -0.58
N LYS A 47 -45.26 -0.47 0.43
CA LYS A 47 -46.20 0.62 0.72
C LYS A 47 -45.47 1.96 0.82
N GLY A 48 -45.93 2.95 0.06
CA GLY A 48 -45.31 4.28 -0.02
C GLY A 48 -44.42 4.51 -1.25
N ILE A 49 -44.18 3.46 -2.05
CA ILE A 49 -43.56 3.59 -3.38
C ILE A 49 -44.66 3.77 -4.44
N ILE A 50 -44.44 4.73 -5.34
CA ILE A 50 -45.28 5.05 -6.50
C ILE A 50 -44.42 4.95 -7.76
N ILE A 51 -44.95 4.33 -8.81
CA ILE A 51 -44.31 4.19 -10.11
C ILE A 51 -45.17 4.87 -11.16
N ASN A 52 -44.64 5.90 -11.82
CA ASN A 52 -45.23 6.49 -13.01
C ASN A 52 -44.87 5.62 -14.22
N LYS A 53 -45.87 5.25 -15.03
CA LYS A 53 -45.68 4.41 -16.24
C LYS A 53 -45.35 5.22 -17.48
N GLN A 54 -45.77 6.49 -17.53
CA GLN A 54 -45.46 7.40 -18.63
C GLN A 54 -44.09 8.05 -18.43
N MET A 55 -43.38 8.29 -19.54
CA MET A 55 -42.27 9.23 -19.58
C MET A 55 -42.80 10.63 -19.28
N ILE A 56 -42.23 11.32 -18.30
CA ILE A 56 -42.58 12.72 -18.05
C ILE A 56 -41.34 13.57 -18.28
N ASP A 57 -41.35 14.31 -19.38
CA ASP A 57 -40.33 15.32 -19.70
C ASP A 57 -40.57 16.58 -18.85
N ASN A 58 -40.36 16.44 -17.55
CA ASN A 58 -40.55 17.52 -16.59
C ASN A 58 -39.38 18.50 -16.69
N ASN A 59 -39.71 19.75 -17.01
CA ASN A 59 -38.94 20.95 -16.70
C ASN A 59 -38.81 21.18 -15.17
N HIS A 60 -38.39 20.16 -14.42
CA HIS A 60 -37.92 20.34 -13.04
C HIS A 60 -36.66 21.20 -13.05
N GLU A 61 -36.47 21.98 -11.99
CA GLU A 61 -35.39 22.97 -11.88
C GLU A 61 -34.05 22.43 -12.40
N ASN A 62 -33.42 23.19 -13.28
CA ASN A 62 -32.21 22.84 -14.03
C ASN A 62 -30.93 22.87 -13.13
N LYS A 63 -31.07 22.48 -11.86
CA LYS A 63 -30.01 22.44 -10.85
C LYS A 63 -29.16 21.19 -11.08
N PRO A 64 -27.83 21.32 -11.29
CA PRO A 64 -26.97 20.17 -11.48
C PRO A 64 -26.99 19.25 -10.26
N ALA A 65 -26.70 17.96 -10.47
CA ALA A 65 -26.51 17.01 -9.39
C ALA A 65 -25.38 17.47 -8.46
N GLN A 66 -25.57 17.33 -7.16
CA GLN A 66 -24.61 17.78 -6.15
C GLN A 66 -23.46 16.78 -5.97
N ILE A 67 -23.73 15.49 -6.21
CA ILE A 67 -22.76 14.41 -6.28
C ILE A 67 -23.15 13.51 -7.45
N SER A 68 -22.17 12.99 -8.18
CA SER A 68 -22.37 11.89 -9.14
C SER A 68 -21.39 10.76 -8.85
N LEU A 69 -21.81 9.52 -9.10
CA LEU A 69 -20.98 8.32 -9.04
C LEU A 69 -21.22 7.48 -10.29
N LYS A 70 -20.16 6.90 -10.85
CA LYS A 70 -20.20 6.14 -12.11
C LYS A 70 -19.47 4.81 -11.92
N PHE A 71 -20.06 3.72 -12.38
CA PHE A 71 -19.46 2.38 -12.33
C PHE A 71 -19.87 1.55 -13.54
N ILE A 72 -19.08 0.52 -13.86
CA ILE A 72 -19.32 -0.42 -14.96
C ILE A 72 -19.70 -1.78 -14.36
N VAL A 73 -20.74 -2.40 -14.92
CA VAL A 73 -21.10 -3.79 -14.66
C VAL A 73 -20.95 -4.63 -15.92
N PHE A 74 -20.56 -5.89 -15.72
CA PHE A 74 -20.41 -6.88 -16.77
C PHE A 74 -21.64 -7.79 -16.73
N LEU A 75 -22.48 -7.69 -17.76
CA LEU A 75 -23.71 -8.45 -17.88
C LEU A 75 -23.45 -9.74 -18.67
N VAL A 76 -24.17 -10.80 -18.33
CA VAL A 76 -24.18 -12.07 -19.08
C VAL A 76 -25.61 -12.32 -19.56
N ASP A 77 -25.79 -12.47 -20.87
CA ASP A 77 -27.06 -12.87 -21.46
C ASP A 77 -27.31 -14.36 -21.14
N ALA A 78 -28.37 -14.64 -20.38
CA ALA A 78 -28.72 -15.97 -19.91
C ALA A 78 -29.14 -16.95 -21.03
N GLN A 79 -29.42 -16.48 -22.25
CA GLN A 79 -29.87 -17.34 -23.37
C GLN A 79 -28.72 -17.83 -24.25
N ASN A 80 -27.69 -17.00 -24.45
CA ASN A 80 -26.60 -17.26 -25.39
C ASN A 80 -25.19 -17.17 -24.75
N GLY A 81 -25.09 -16.79 -23.48
CA GLY A 81 -23.83 -16.64 -22.76
C GLY A 81 -22.99 -15.45 -23.23
N THR A 82 -23.52 -14.57 -24.08
CA THR A 82 -22.77 -13.40 -24.54
C THR A 82 -22.64 -12.39 -23.41
N HIS A 83 -21.47 -11.78 -23.34
CA HIS A 83 -21.19 -10.76 -22.35
C HIS A 83 -21.44 -9.37 -22.94
N SER A 84 -21.75 -8.39 -22.09
CA SER A 84 -21.84 -6.98 -22.48
C SER A 84 -21.49 -6.08 -21.29
N GLN A 85 -21.11 -4.84 -21.56
CA GLN A 85 -20.82 -3.84 -20.53
C GLN A 85 -21.95 -2.82 -20.42
N GLU A 86 -22.34 -2.48 -19.20
CA GLU A 86 -23.30 -1.41 -18.90
C GLU A 86 -22.66 -0.42 -17.91
N GLN A 87 -22.53 0.83 -18.34
CA GLN A 87 -22.21 1.95 -17.47
C GLN A 87 -23.46 2.34 -16.68
N ARG A 88 -23.33 2.45 -15.36
CA ARG A 88 -24.37 2.95 -14.45
C ARG A 88 -23.89 4.24 -13.80
N THR A 89 -24.60 5.34 -14.05
CA THR A 89 -24.35 6.65 -13.43
C THR A 89 -25.47 6.96 -12.43
N LEU A 90 -25.10 7.26 -11.19
CA LEU A 90 -26.00 7.71 -10.13
C LEU A 90 -25.75 9.20 -9.86
N PHE A 91 -26.79 10.01 -9.96
CA PHE A 91 -26.78 11.44 -9.69
C PHE A 91 -27.61 11.73 -8.45
N PHE A 92 -27.07 12.49 -7.49
CA PHE A 92 -27.69 12.72 -6.18
C PHE A 92 -28.01 14.20 -5.95
N TRP A 93 -29.20 14.44 -5.38
CA TRP A 93 -29.60 15.72 -4.80
C TRP A 93 -30.01 15.53 -3.34
N PHE A 94 -29.51 16.43 -2.50
CA PHE A 94 -29.73 16.46 -1.06
C PHE A 94 -30.44 17.76 -0.67
N PRO A 95 -31.21 17.77 0.44
CA PRO A 95 -31.85 18.97 0.92
C PRO A 95 -30.79 20.00 1.36
N ASP A 96 -31.11 21.28 1.25
CA ASP A 96 -30.21 22.37 1.65
C ASP A 96 -29.84 22.32 3.15
N THR A 97 -30.65 21.64 3.97
CA THR A 97 -30.34 21.37 5.38
C THR A 97 -29.23 20.35 5.60
N LEU A 98 -28.86 19.54 4.61
CA LEU A 98 -27.71 18.65 4.70
C LEU A 98 -26.44 19.41 4.30
N MET A 99 -25.59 19.65 5.30
CA MET A 99 -24.29 20.33 5.15
C MET A 99 -23.46 19.68 4.02
N PRO A 100 -22.81 20.46 3.13
CA PRO A 100 -22.10 19.95 1.95
C PRO A 100 -21.09 18.84 2.26
N GLU A 101 -20.34 18.96 3.35
CA GLU A 101 -19.34 18.00 3.81
C GLU A 101 -19.91 16.60 4.09
N ASN A 102 -21.19 16.49 4.44
CA ASN A 102 -21.84 15.21 4.72
C ASN A 102 -22.42 14.54 3.46
N ARG A 103 -22.65 15.29 2.37
CA ARG A 103 -23.31 14.80 1.14
C ARG A 103 -22.52 13.67 0.48
N ALA A 104 -21.20 13.82 0.41
CA ALA A 104 -20.31 12.79 -0.14
C ALA A 104 -20.30 11.50 0.71
N THR A 105 -20.33 11.63 2.05
CA THR A 105 -20.43 10.47 2.95
C THR A 105 -21.76 9.73 2.76
N VAL A 106 -22.89 10.44 2.75
CA VAL A 106 -24.22 9.83 2.53
C VAL A 106 -24.29 9.13 1.15
N ALA A 107 -23.76 9.76 0.09
CA ALA A 107 -23.69 9.13 -1.24
C ALA A 107 -22.82 7.86 -1.24
N GLN A 108 -21.68 7.87 -0.53
CA GLN A 108 -20.79 6.72 -0.46
C GLN A 108 -21.42 5.56 0.30
N ASP A 109 -22.02 5.82 1.46
CA ASP A 109 -22.60 4.77 2.29
C ASP A 109 -23.81 4.15 1.59
N PHE A 110 -24.64 4.98 0.94
CA PHE A 110 -25.70 4.54 0.03
C PHE A 110 -25.16 3.61 -1.07
N PHE A 111 -24.08 4.02 -1.75
CA PHE A 111 -23.51 3.22 -2.83
C PHE A 111 -22.93 1.89 -2.32
N LYS A 112 -22.13 1.92 -1.25
CA LYS A 112 -21.54 0.72 -0.62
C LYS A 112 -22.59 -0.29 -0.19
N GLU A 113 -23.75 0.18 0.29
CA GLU A 113 -24.86 -0.70 0.65
C GLU A 113 -25.64 -1.21 -0.57
N LEU A 114 -25.87 -0.35 -1.57
CA LEU A 114 -26.46 -0.74 -2.85
C LEU A 114 -25.68 -1.90 -3.49
N VAL A 115 -24.35 -1.82 -3.49
CA VAL A 115 -23.45 -2.82 -4.09
C VAL A 115 -22.84 -3.83 -3.10
N SER A 116 -23.37 -3.89 -1.87
CA SER A 116 -22.92 -4.85 -0.84
C SER A 116 -22.90 -6.29 -1.35
N PRO A 117 -21.78 -7.04 -1.24
CA PRO A 117 -21.61 -8.36 -1.87
C PRO A 117 -22.69 -9.41 -1.59
N LEU A 118 -23.23 -9.44 -0.37
CA LEU A 118 -24.24 -10.42 0.04
C LEU A 118 -25.63 -10.10 -0.53
N GLU A 119 -25.84 -8.89 -1.04
CA GLU A 119 -27.15 -8.36 -1.44
C GLU A 119 -27.10 -7.62 -2.79
N PHE A 120 -26.05 -7.80 -3.61
CA PHE A 120 -25.94 -7.07 -4.87
C PHE A 120 -27.00 -7.55 -5.86
N PRO A 121 -27.88 -6.66 -6.39
CA PRO A 121 -28.93 -7.10 -7.30
C PRO A 121 -28.37 -7.53 -8.66
N ARG A 122 -28.54 -8.82 -8.97
CA ARG A 122 -28.08 -9.44 -10.22
C ARG A 122 -28.93 -9.11 -11.46
N ASP A 123 -30.10 -8.48 -11.26
CA ASP A 123 -30.98 -8.02 -12.34
C ASP A 123 -31.36 -6.54 -12.18
N TYR A 124 -31.73 -5.93 -13.31
CA TYR A 124 -32.16 -4.54 -13.40
C TYR A 124 -33.31 -4.17 -12.46
N VAL A 125 -34.33 -5.04 -12.33
CA VAL A 125 -35.52 -4.77 -11.52
C VAL A 125 -35.17 -4.79 -10.04
N GLY A 126 -34.35 -5.75 -9.61
CA GLY A 126 -33.77 -5.81 -8.28
C GLY A 126 -32.92 -4.58 -7.95
N PHE A 127 -32.10 -4.11 -8.91
CA PHE A 127 -31.26 -2.92 -8.74
C PHE A 127 -32.10 -1.66 -8.46
N ILE A 128 -33.09 -1.38 -9.31
CA ILE A 128 -34.00 -0.24 -9.15
C ILE A 128 -34.86 -0.39 -7.86
N LYS A 129 -35.34 -1.60 -7.53
CA LYS A 129 -36.06 -1.87 -6.27
C LYS A 129 -35.21 -1.62 -5.03
N LYS A 130 -33.92 -2.01 -5.04
CA LYS A 130 -33.01 -1.79 -3.91
C LYS A 130 -32.77 -0.29 -3.71
N ILE A 131 -32.55 0.48 -4.77
CA ILE A 131 -32.44 1.95 -4.70
C ILE A 131 -33.70 2.56 -4.07
N MET A 132 -34.89 2.22 -4.55
CA MET A 132 -36.14 2.74 -3.97
C MET A 132 -36.27 2.42 -2.48
N LYS A 133 -35.98 1.17 -2.06
CA LYS A 133 -36.03 0.78 -0.63
C LYS A 133 -34.99 1.50 0.22
N LEU A 134 -33.77 1.68 -0.28
CA LEU A 134 -32.70 2.38 0.46
C LEU A 134 -33.04 3.86 0.67
N VAL A 135 -33.52 4.56 -0.36
CA VAL A 135 -34.01 5.95 -0.25
C VAL A 135 -35.24 6.03 0.67
N GLN A 136 -36.17 5.08 0.57
CA GLN A 136 -37.37 5.07 1.41
C GLN A 136 -37.06 4.94 2.89
N ASN A 137 -36.25 3.93 3.26
CA ASN A 137 -36.20 3.42 4.63
C ASN A 137 -34.96 3.84 5.43
N LYS A 138 -33.84 4.17 4.76
CA LYS A 138 -32.54 4.37 5.44
C LYS A 138 -31.90 5.71 5.11
N TYR A 139 -31.86 6.08 3.83
CA TYR A 139 -31.23 7.31 3.35
C TYR A 139 -32.26 8.42 3.17
N THR A 140 -32.92 8.78 4.27
CA THR A 140 -34.00 9.78 4.29
C THR A 140 -33.53 11.18 3.93
N SER A 141 -32.23 11.46 4.07
CA SER A 141 -31.58 12.70 3.66
C SER A 141 -31.27 12.80 2.16
N ILE A 142 -31.68 11.83 1.34
CA ILE A 142 -31.64 11.93 -0.13
C ILE A 142 -33.02 12.37 -0.62
N ASP A 143 -33.07 13.47 -1.35
CA ASP A 143 -34.29 14.03 -1.93
C ASP A 143 -34.57 13.42 -3.31
N ARG A 144 -33.53 13.26 -4.14
CA ARG A 144 -33.63 12.67 -5.48
C ARG A 144 -32.37 11.90 -5.86
N ILE A 145 -32.58 10.77 -6.54
CA ILE A 145 -31.56 10.07 -7.32
C ILE A 145 -32.03 10.00 -8.77
N GLU A 146 -31.19 10.42 -9.72
CA GLU A 146 -31.35 10.06 -11.13
C GLU A 146 -30.34 8.96 -11.48
N ILE A 147 -30.79 7.98 -12.26
CA ILE A 147 -30.05 6.79 -12.65
C ILE A 147 -29.98 6.80 -14.17
N GLU A 148 -28.78 6.89 -14.72
CA GLU A 148 -28.51 6.66 -16.13
C GLU A 148 -27.90 5.26 -16.26
N LEU A 149 -28.47 4.45 -17.14
CA LEU A 149 -27.96 3.15 -17.54
C LEU A 149 -27.59 3.27 -19.01
N LYS A 150 -26.37 2.92 -19.40
CA LYS A 150 -25.87 3.08 -20.77
C LYS A 150 -25.05 1.87 -21.19
N GLN A 151 -25.44 1.23 -22.28
CA GLN A 151 -24.69 0.13 -22.88
C GLN A 151 -23.39 0.65 -23.53
N ILE A 152 -22.30 -0.10 -23.37
CA ILE A 152 -20.98 0.21 -23.96
C ILE A 152 -20.69 -0.86 -25.02
N ASP A 153 -20.33 -0.42 -26.23
CA ASP A 153 -20.06 -1.27 -27.40
C ASP A 153 -18.57 -1.65 -27.54
N GLU A 154 -17.76 -1.43 -26.49
CA GLU A 154 -16.31 -1.65 -26.48
C GLU A 154 -15.94 -3.13 -26.23
N PRO A 155 -14.77 -3.60 -26.71
CA PRO A 155 -14.34 -4.98 -26.51
C PRO A 155 -14.21 -5.34 -25.03
N ILE A 156 -14.60 -6.57 -24.70
CA ILE A 156 -14.74 -7.02 -23.31
C ILE A 156 -13.41 -7.51 -22.78
N GLU A 157 -12.64 -6.61 -22.19
CA GLU A 157 -11.64 -6.98 -21.19
C GLU A 157 -12.35 -7.25 -19.87
N PHE A 158 -12.30 -8.50 -19.40
CA PHE A 158 -12.79 -8.84 -18.07
C PHE A 158 -11.85 -8.28 -17.01
N PRO A 159 -12.36 -7.62 -15.95
CA PRO A 159 -11.53 -7.20 -14.83
C PRO A 159 -11.08 -8.45 -14.07
N VAL A 160 -9.88 -8.92 -14.36
CA VAL A 160 -9.22 -9.92 -13.53
C VAL A 160 -9.01 -9.27 -12.16
N ARG A 161 -9.57 -9.86 -11.09
CA ARG A 161 -9.25 -9.43 -9.72
C ARG A 161 -7.72 -9.40 -9.61
N PRO A 162 -7.09 -8.27 -9.27
CA PRO A 162 -5.64 -8.24 -9.13
C PRO A 162 -5.28 -9.06 -7.88
N VAL A 163 -4.96 -10.35 -8.06
CA VAL A 163 -4.56 -11.25 -6.98
C VAL A 163 -3.12 -10.91 -6.57
N SER A 164 -2.83 -10.84 -5.28
CA SER A 164 -1.42 -10.74 -4.84
C SER A 164 -0.77 -12.10 -4.94
N THR A 165 0.52 -12.16 -5.26
CA THR A 165 1.35 -13.37 -5.15
C THR A 165 1.17 -14.09 -3.81
N ASP A 166 0.98 -13.34 -2.72
CA ASP A 166 0.70 -13.85 -1.37
C ASP A 166 -0.65 -14.57 -1.23
N GLU A 167 -1.66 -14.19 -2.02
CA GLU A 167 -2.97 -14.85 -2.08
C GLU A 167 -2.90 -16.09 -2.98
N THR A 168 -2.19 -16.01 -4.11
CA THR A 168 -1.97 -17.17 -5.01
C THR A 168 -1.24 -18.33 -4.31
N ILE A 169 -0.35 -18.02 -3.35
CA ILE A 169 0.34 -19.02 -2.52
C ILE A 169 -0.60 -19.67 -1.49
N LEU A 170 -1.60 -18.93 -0.98
CA LEU A 170 -2.51 -19.40 0.07
C LEU A 170 -3.74 -20.14 -0.46
N GLU A 171 -4.19 -19.84 -1.68
CA GLU A 171 -5.29 -20.55 -2.34
C GLU A 171 -4.86 -21.89 -2.95
N GLY A 172 -3.59 -22.30 -2.77
CA GLY A 172 -3.14 -23.69 -2.89
C GLY A 172 -2.97 -24.25 -4.32
N GLU A 173 -3.41 -23.53 -5.36
CA GLU A 173 -3.49 -24.08 -6.73
C GLU A 173 -2.44 -23.55 -7.73
N GLN A 174 -1.59 -22.58 -7.38
CA GLN A 174 -0.49 -22.14 -8.26
C GLN A 174 0.87 -22.16 -7.57
N LYS A 175 1.75 -23.07 -8.03
CA LYS A 175 3.19 -22.89 -7.84
C LYS A 175 3.62 -21.60 -8.56
N LEU A 176 4.38 -20.75 -7.87
CA LEU A 176 5.08 -19.63 -8.49
C LEU A 176 5.86 -20.15 -9.72
N GLU A 177 5.67 -19.52 -10.88
CA GLU A 177 6.39 -19.91 -12.10
C GLU A 177 7.81 -19.32 -12.10
N LEU A 178 8.79 -20.11 -12.57
CA LEU A 178 10.18 -19.68 -12.66
C LEU A 178 10.40 -18.82 -13.91
N SER A 179 10.39 -17.49 -13.74
CA SER A 179 10.77 -16.53 -14.78
C SER A 179 12.05 -15.78 -14.43
N ARG A 180 12.67 -15.13 -15.42
CA ARG A 180 13.87 -14.28 -15.24
C ARG A 180 13.53 -13.08 -14.35
N GLU A 181 12.35 -12.52 -14.57
CA GLU A 181 11.78 -11.37 -13.90
C GLU A 181 11.49 -11.70 -12.43
N LYS A 182 10.98 -12.91 -12.14
CA LYS A 182 10.74 -13.37 -10.77
C LYS A 182 12.03 -13.61 -9.98
N VAL A 183 13.07 -14.17 -10.62
CA VAL A 183 14.40 -14.33 -9.98
C VAL A 183 15.03 -12.97 -9.68
N LEU A 184 14.89 -11.99 -10.57
CA LEU A 184 15.34 -10.61 -10.33
C LEU A 184 14.59 -9.98 -9.14
N GLU A 185 13.26 -10.06 -9.11
CA GLU A 185 12.43 -9.54 -8.01
C GLU A 185 12.86 -10.12 -6.64
N LEU A 186 13.17 -11.42 -6.57
CA LEU A 186 13.61 -12.07 -5.34
C LEU A 186 14.99 -11.58 -4.88
N ILE A 187 15.94 -11.39 -5.80
CA ILE A 187 17.25 -10.79 -5.50
C ILE A 187 17.11 -9.33 -5.04
N GLU A 188 16.26 -8.56 -5.69
CA GLU A 188 16.00 -7.17 -5.35
C GLU A 188 15.28 -7.02 -4.00
N SER A 189 14.34 -7.92 -3.70
CA SER A 189 13.71 -8.03 -2.38
C SER A 189 14.76 -8.29 -1.30
N ALA A 190 15.62 -9.31 -1.48
CA ALA A 190 16.65 -9.68 -0.51
C ALA A 190 17.81 -8.68 -0.38
N TYR A 191 18.09 -7.86 -1.42
CA TYR A 191 19.22 -6.93 -1.44
C TYR A 191 19.27 -6.05 -0.18
N PRO A 192 20.41 -5.96 0.53
CA PRO A 192 21.77 -6.35 0.11
C PRO A 192 22.20 -7.80 0.40
N ASN A 193 21.34 -8.64 0.98
CA ASN A 193 21.70 -10.02 1.28
C ASN A 193 21.78 -10.87 -0.01
N PRO A 194 22.82 -11.70 -0.19
CA PRO A 194 22.93 -12.60 -1.32
C PRO A 194 22.04 -13.84 -1.13
N LEU A 195 21.50 -14.37 -2.23
CA LEU A 195 20.70 -15.61 -2.27
C LEU A 195 21.45 -16.70 -3.04
N THR A 196 21.32 -17.97 -2.65
CA THR A 196 21.84 -19.11 -3.43
C THR A 196 20.75 -19.74 -4.30
N THR A 197 21.17 -20.48 -5.34
CA THR A 197 20.26 -21.36 -6.11
C THR A 197 19.59 -22.41 -5.23
N GLN A 198 20.26 -22.86 -4.17
CA GLN A 198 19.74 -23.83 -3.21
C GLN A 198 18.61 -23.24 -2.36
N ASP A 199 18.76 -22.00 -1.87
CA ASP A 199 17.72 -21.33 -1.08
C ASP A 199 16.44 -21.15 -1.93
N LEU A 200 16.58 -20.65 -3.17
CA LEU A 200 15.46 -20.49 -4.09
C LEU A 200 14.78 -21.82 -4.48
N ALA A 201 15.55 -22.90 -4.62
CA ALA A 201 15.00 -24.22 -4.90
C ALA A 201 14.25 -24.82 -3.68
N GLU A 202 14.76 -24.61 -2.46
CA GLU A 202 14.10 -25.03 -1.22
C GLU A 202 12.81 -24.24 -0.97
N ASP A 203 12.83 -22.92 -1.15
CA ASP A 203 11.71 -22.04 -0.80
C ASP A 203 10.57 -22.04 -1.84
N HIS A 204 10.86 -22.31 -3.12
CA HIS A 204 9.87 -22.30 -4.20
C HIS A 204 9.64 -23.66 -4.89
N GLY A 205 10.43 -24.69 -4.57
CA GLY A 205 10.30 -26.02 -5.19
C GLY A 205 10.66 -26.04 -6.68
N TRP A 206 11.57 -25.17 -7.08
CA TRP A 206 12.09 -25.03 -8.45
C TRP A 206 13.33 -25.90 -8.69
N ASP A 207 13.62 -26.17 -9.97
CA ASP A 207 14.84 -26.88 -10.36
C ASP A 207 16.09 -25.99 -10.25
N ILE A 208 17.16 -26.52 -9.67
CA ILE A 208 18.41 -25.80 -9.37
C ILE A 208 19.14 -25.38 -10.65
N GLU A 209 19.15 -26.23 -11.69
CA GLU A 209 19.83 -25.92 -12.95
C GLU A 209 19.06 -24.84 -13.73
N ALA A 210 17.72 -24.89 -13.71
CA ALA A 210 16.87 -23.87 -14.28
C ALA A 210 17.06 -22.50 -13.58
N ILE A 211 17.14 -22.46 -12.25
CA ILE A 211 17.46 -21.22 -11.51
C ILE A 211 18.86 -20.71 -11.87
N ALA A 212 19.87 -21.60 -11.91
CA ALA A 212 21.23 -21.23 -12.27
C ALA A 212 21.31 -20.60 -13.67
N LYS A 213 20.54 -21.13 -14.64
CA LYS A 213 20.41 -20.54 -15.97
C LYS A 213 19.85 -19.10 -15.92
N LYS A 214 18.87 -18.83 -15.05
CA LYS A 214 18.33 -17.47 -14.86
C LYS A 214 19.31 -16.51 -14.23
N PHE A 215 20.16 -16.96 -13.30
CA PHE A 215 21.26 -16.14 -12.81
C PHE A 215 22.29 -15.82 -13.90
N ILE A 216 22.65 -16.78 -14.77
CA ILE A 216 23.57 -16.54 -15.89
C ILE A 216 22.99 -15.53 -16.90
N GLU A 217 21.68 -15.61 -17.18
CA GLU A 217 20.97 -14.62 -18.01
C GLU A 217 21.06 -13.22 -17.38
N LEU A 218 20.76 -13.07 -16.09
CA LEU A 218 20.80 -11.78 -15.36
C LEU A 218 22.23 -11.23 -15.15
N GLU A 219 23.24 -12.09 -14.97
CA GLU A 219 24.64 -11.70 -14.80
C GLU A 219 25.24 -11.19 -16.11
N LYS A 220 24.87 -11.82 -17.24
CA LYS A 220 25.24 -11.34 -18.58
C LYS A 220 24.70 -9.93 -18.85
N ASP A 221 23.50 -9.63 -18.37
CA ASP A 221 22.87 -8.31 -18.49
C ASP A 221 23.41 -7.30 -17.45
N GLY A 222 24.33 -7.73 -16.56
CA GLY A 222 24.93 -6.89 -15.52
C GLY A 222 23.97 -6.54 -14.37
N LEU A 223 22.86 -7.27 -14.23
CA LEU A 223 21.84 -7.01 -13.20
C LEU A 223 22.16 -7.69 -11.87
N VAL A 224 22.79 -8.87 -11.90
CA VAL A 224 23.28 -9.58 -10.70
C VAL A 224 24.77 -9.83 -10.80
N MET A 225 25.41 -10.08 -9.66
CA MET A 225 26.81 -10.47 -9.57
C MET A 225 26.95 -11.75 -8.73
N ALA A 226 27.77 -12.69 -9.21
CA ALA A 226 28.16 -13.86 -8.43
C ALA A 226 29.01 -13.46 -7.20
N MET A 227 28.82 -14.20 -6.12
CA MET A 227 29.51 -14.08 -4.83
C MET A 227 30.10 -15.44 -4.44
N ASP A 228 30.92 -15.46 -3.38
CA ASP A 228 31.48 -16.71 -2.85
C ASP A 228 30.39 -17.76 -2.57
N LYS A 229 30.76 -19.05 -2.75
CA LYS A 229 29.92 -20.23 -2.43
C LYS A 229 28.61 -20.34 -3.25
N GLY A 230 28.55 -19.75 -4.44
CA GLY A 230 27.42 -19.91 -5.38
C GLY A 230 26.19 -19.08 -5.01
N ALA A 231 26.39 -17.99 -4.27
CA ALA A 231 25.36 -17.00 -4.01
C ALA A 231 25.43 -15.86 -5.04
N TYR A 232 24.33 -15.15 -5.22
CA TYR A 232 24.19 -14.00 -6.11
C TYR A 232 23.58 -12.83 -5.33
N THR A 233 23.98 -11.61 -5.67
CA THR A 233 23.34 -10.38 -5.16
C THR A 233 23.11 -9.40 -6.30
N ARG A 234 22.29 -8.37 -6.07
CA ARG A 234 22.03 -7.32 -7.06
C ARG A 234 23.34 -6.61 -7.39
N ALA A 235 23.71 -6.59 -8.66
CA ALA A 235 24.83 -5.79 -9.13
C ALA A 235 24.40 -4.32 -9.10
N VAL A 236 25.11 -3.54 -8.30
CA VAL A 236 25.00 -2.08 -8.33
C VAL A 236 25.94 -1.59 -9.43
N GLN A 237 25.44 -0.81 -10.38
CA GLN A 237 26.21 -0.39 -11.55
C GLN A 237 27.50 0.35 -11.17
N LYS A 238 28.52 0.30 -12.06
CA LYS A 238 29.91 0.70 -11.81
C LYS A 238 30.13 2.22 -11.64
N ASN A 239 29.52 2.83 -10.64
CA ASN A 239 29.94 4.13 -10.14
C ASN A 239 31.09 3.95 -9.13
N ASN A 240 32.17 4.73 -9.30
CA ASN A 240 33.37 4.74 -8.42
C ASN A 240 33.09 5.19 -6.95
N GLN A 241 31.82 5.35 -6.60
CA GLN A 241 31.31 5.82 -5.30
C GLN A 241 30.95 4.65 -4.35
N ILE A 242 31.03 3.40 -4.81
CA ILE A 242 30.67 2.21 -4.02
C ILE A 242 31.90 1.66 -3.31
N LYS A 243 31.82 1.54 -1.99
CA LYS A 243 32.90 1.09 -1.10
C LYS A 243 32.46 -0.15 -0.34
N VAL A 244 32.98 -1.32 -0.71
CA VAL A 244 32.79 -2.56 0.07
C VAL A 244 33.66 -2.49 1.32
N VAL A 245 33.06 -2.60 2.51
CA VAL A 245 33.75 -2.41 3.80
C VAL A 245 33.46 -3.55 4.79
N LYS A 246 34.46 -3.94 5.59
CA LYS A 246 34.25 -4.90 6.70
C LYS A 246 33.49 -4.28 7.87
N GLN A 247 33.69 -2.98 8.09
CA GLN A 247 33.06 -2.15 9.12
C GLN A 247 32.90 -0.74 8.55
N MET A 248 31.85 -0.03 8.95
CA MET A 248 31.66 1.37 8.55
C MET A 248 32.82 2.23 9.06
N PRO A 249 33.39 3.11 8.22
CA PRO A 249 34.42 4.05 8.68
C PRO A 249 33.84 5.00 9.72
N GLN A 250 34.64 5.35 10.74
CA GLN A 250 34.23 6.38 11.69
C GLN A 250 34.19 7.74 10.97
N LEU A 251 32.98 8.29 10.83
CA LEU A 251 32.77 9.62 10.28
C LEU A 251 33.02 10.66 11.37
N SER A 252 33.81 11.69 11.04
CA SER A 252 34.00 12.87 11.89
C SER A 252 32.66 13.53 12.22
N SER A 253 32.58 14.22 13.37
CA SER A 253 31.37 14.89 13.88
C SER A 253 30.62 15.75 12.83
N ALA A 254 31.33 16.37 11.88
CA ALA A 254 30.75 17.21 10.82
C ALA A 254 30.28 16.43 9.56
N LYS A 255 30.65 15.15 9.41
CA LYS A 255 30.25 14.26 8.30
C LYS A 255 29.18 13.24 8.70
N GLN A 256 28.81 13.20 9.98
CA GLN A 256 27.73 12.36 10.49
C GLN A 256 26.38 12.88 9.97
N PRO A 257 25.50 12.01 9.43
CA PRO A 257 24.19 12.40 8.95
C PRO A 257 23.25 12.74 10.11
N THR A 258 22.33 13.67 9.88
CA THR A 258 21.27 14.07 10.83
C THR A 258 19.90 13.51 10.48
N ILE A 259 19.76 12.96 9.27
CA ILE A 259 18.52 12.38 8.76
C ILE A 259 18.78 10.97 8.25
N ALA A 260 17.92 10.02 8.61
CA ALA A 260 17.86 8.69 8.02
C ALA A 260 16.67 8.56 7.06
N ILE A 261 16.87 7.85 5.96
CA ILE A 261 15.82 7.41 5.04
C ILE A 261 15.85 5.88 4.98
N ILE A 262 14.72 5.23 5.26
CA ILE A 262 14.57 3.78 5.27
C ILE A 262 13.56 3.39 4.19
N THR A 263 13.98 2.52 3.27
CA THR A 263 13.13 1.92 2.22
C THR A 263 13.08 0.40 2.37
N ALA A 264 12.15 -0.28 1.72
CA ALA A 264 12.05 -1.76 1.72
C ALA A 264 12.20 -2.39 0.33
N GLN A 265 11.67 -1.78 -0.73
CA GLN A 265 11.80 -2.27 -2.10
C GLN A 265 13.03 -1.65 -2.80
N TYR A 266 13.48 -2.29 -3.89
CA TYR A 266 14.66 -1.83 -4.62
C TYR A 266 14.40 -0.56 -5.44
N CYS A 267 13.24 -0.48 -6.12
CA CYS A 267 12.79 0.73 -6.82
C CYS A 267 12.69 1.95 -5.89
N GLU A 268 12.25 1.78 -4.64
CA GLU A 268 12.25 2.82 -3.60
C GLU A 268 13.65 3.31 -3.27
N LYS A 269 14.61 2.37 -3.16
CA LYS A 269 16.02 2.69 -2.89
C LYS A 269 16.64 3.48 -4.04
N LEU A 270 16.37 3.09 -5.30
CA LEU A 270 16.80 3.81 -6.50
C LEU A 270 16.17 5.22 -6.56
N ALA A 271 14.87 5.34 -6.31
CA ALA A 271 14.17 6.62 -6.27
C ALA A 271 14.81 7.58 -5.26
N VAL A 272 15.06 7.13 -4.03
CA VAL A 272 15.77 7.93 -3.01
C VAL A 272 17.21 8.24 -3.43
N ASP A 273 17.96 7.29 -3.99
CA ASP A 273 19.35 7.51 -4.45
C ASP A 273 19.46 8.48 -5.64
N SER A 274 18.36 8.75 -6.35
CA SER A 274 18.29 9.78 -7.40
C SER A 274 18.10 11.20 -6.84
N MET A 275 17.67 11.32 -5.57
CA MET A 275 17.48 12.59 -4.86
C MET A 275 18.73 13.07 -4.11
N ILE A 276 19.68 12.16 -3.84
CA ILE A 276 20.86 12.41 -3.01
C ILE A 276 22.02 12.96 -3.84
N GLU A 277 22.52 14.13 -3.44
CA GLU A 277 23.70 14.76 -4.01
C GLU A 277 24.98 14.29 -3.28
N ASN A 278 26.13 14.35 -3.95
CA ASN A 278 27.44 13.93 -3.40
C ASN A 278 27.44 12.51 -2.77
N LYS A 279 26.71 11.56 -3.38
CA LYS A 279 26.46 10.23 -2.82
C LYS A 279 27.73 9.35 -2.74
N GLU A 280 27.93 8.71 -1.60
CA GLU A 280 28.86 7.60 -1.39
C GLU A 280 28.09 6.40 -0.81
N THR A 281 28.21 5.23 -1.44
CA THR A 281 27.50 4.01 -1.00
C THR A 281 28.47 3.04 -0.35
N PHE A 282 28.21 2.67 0.89
CA PHE A 282 28.97 1.67 1.63
C PHE A 282 28.19 0.37 1.69
N VAL A 283 28.81 -0.74 1.26
CA VAL A 283 28.21 -2.08 1.36
C VAL A 283 29.04 -2.91 2.34
N ARG A 284 28.40 -3.38 3.40
CA ARG A 284 29.01 -4.26 4.40
C ARG A 284 28.49 -5.68 4.21
N TYR A 285 29.30 -6.52 3.57
CA TYR A 285 29.08 -7.96 3.57
C TYR A 285 29.71 -8.58 4.82
N THR A 286 28.93 -9.34 5.58
CA THR A 286 29.45 -10.20 6.65
C THR A 286 29.95 -11.52 6.07
N THR A 287 31.22 -11.55 5.68
CA THR A 287 31.91 -12.82 5.40
C THR A 287 32.06 -13.60 6.71
N VAL A 288 31.38 -14.73 6.82
CA VAL A 288 31.67 -15.71 7.89
C VAL A 288 33.09 -16.20 7.68
N GLY A 289 33.93 -16.04 8.71
CA GLY A 289 35.36 -16.36 8.63
C GLY A 289 35.62 -17.78 8.15
N SER A 290 36.66 -17.96 7.34
CA SER A 290 37.15 -19.29 6.99
C SER A 290 37.81 -19.93 8.21
N GLU A 291 37.25 -21.03 8.71
CA GLU A 291 38.04 -22.01 9.47
C GLU A 291 39.15 -22.53 8.53
N LYS A 292 40.36 -22.05 8.78
CA LYS A 292 41.62 -22.57 8.22
C LYS A 292 42.60 -22.81 9.35
N ASP A 293 42.25 -23.76 10.22
CA ASP A 293 43.28 -24.50 10.94
C ASP A 293 43.75 -25.61 10.00
N VAL A 294 44.79 -25.28 9.23
CA VAL A 294 45.60 -26.28 8.54
C VAL A 294 46.53 -26.86 9.61
N ASP A 295 46.34 -28.14 9.94
CA ASP A 295 47.27 -28.90 10.78
C ASP A 295 48.67 -28.94 10.14
N ASN A 296 49.50 -27.97 10.50
CA ASN A 296 50.94 -28.03 10.29
C ASN A 296 51.56 -28.71 11.51
N THR A 297 51.55 -30.04 11.49
CA THR A 297 52.34 -30.86 12.41
C THR A 297 53.83 -30.74 12.08
N SER A 298 54.53 -29.83 12.74
CA SER A 298 55.99 -29.85 12.83
C SER A 298 56.46 -29.78 14.28
N SER A 299 57.12 -30.85 14.71
CA SER A 299 57.60 -31.06 16.07
C SER A 299 58.81 -30.17 16.39
N SER A 300 58.80 -29.56 17.58
CA SER A 300 60.01 -29.42 18.40
C SER A 300 59.67 -29.17 19.86
N SER A 301 60.52 -29.67 20.75
CA SER A 301 60.34 -29.72 22.20
C SER A 301 61.09 -28.61 22.92
N SER A 302 60.55 -28.12 24.05
CA SER A 302 61.32 -27.96 25.30
C SER A 302 60.46 -27.44 26.47
N SER A 303 60.90 -27.79 27.67
CA SER A 303 60.29 -27.60 28.98
C SER A 303 60.35 -26.18 29.55
N SER A 304 59.33 -25.76 30.30
CA SER A 304 59.44 -25.49 31.76
C SER A 304 58.12 -25.00 32.38
N SER A 305 57.91 -25.33 33.66
CA SER A 305 56.74 -25.00 34.50
C SER A 305 57.22 -24.12 35.69
N PRO A 306 56.37 -23.79 36.69
CA PRO A 306 55.02 -23.18 36.67
C PRO A 306 54.92 -21.94 37.63
N THR A 307 53.84 -21.15 37.60
CA THR A 307 53.21 -20.62 38.84
C THR A 307 51.72 -20.27 38.63
N ASN A 308 50.92 -20.51 39.68
CA ASN A 308 49.45 -20.40 39.75
C ASN A 308 48.87 -18.97 39.71
N GLN A 309 47.63 -18.83 39.24
CA GLN A 309 46.49 -18.58 40.16
C GLN A 309 45.13 -19.01 39.55
N LEU A 310 44.40 -19.85 40.29
CA LEU A 310 42.97 -20.17 40.14
C LEU A 310 42.16 -19.15 40.97
N VAL A 311 40.86 -18.94 40.77
CA VAL A 311 39.70 -19.76 41.22
C VAL A 311 38.44 -19.07 40.60
N TYR A 312 37.59 -19.73 39.81
CA TYR A 312 36.27 -20.35 40.18
C TYR A 312 35.29 -19.39 40.91
N SER A 313 33.95 -19.50 40.88
CA SER A 313 32.93 -20.36 40.23
C SER A 313 31.54 -19.63 40.37
N ASN A 314 30.36 -20.09 39.94
CA ASN A 314 29.93 -21.37 39.32
C ASN A 314 28.68 -21.16 38.43
N THR A 315 28.31 -22.17 37.64
CA THR A 315 26.98 -22.33 37.01
C THR A 315 25.98 -22.91 38.02
N LEU A 316 24.67 -22.62 37.86
CA LEU A 316 23.58 -23.43 38.40
C LEU A 316 22.47 -23.58 37.35
N GLU A 317 22.16 -24.83 37.01
CA GLU A 317 20.96 -25.24 36.26
C GLU A 317 19.76 -25.38 37.21
N LEU A 318 18.57 -25.64 36.63
CA LEU A 318 17.30 -26.22 37.16
C LEU A 318 16.12 -25.52 36.45
N ASP A 319 15.05 -26.17 36.00
CA ASP A 319 14.77 -27.61 35.90
C ASP A 319 13.68 -27.85 34.82
N ASN A 320 13.49 -29.09 34.36
CA ASN A 320 12.50 -29.41 33.30
C ASN A 320 11.62 -30.61 33.71
N THR A 321 10.30 -30.44 33.83
CA THR A 321 9.40 -31.46 34.42
C THR A 321 8.36 -32.06 33.45
N SER A 322 8.70 -33.24 32.94
CA SER A 322 7.92 -34.51 32.95
C SER A 322 6.40 -34.55 32.69
N SER A 323 5.98 -35.34 31.67
CA SER A 323 4.92 -36.41 31.71
C SER A 323 4.47 -36.86 30.29
N THR A 324 4.05 -38.10 29.94
CA THR A 324 4.15 -39.46 30.54
C THR A 324 3.88 -40.53 29.44
N THR A 325 4.81 -41.48 29.27
CA THR A 325 4.71 -42.94 28.94
C THR A 325 3.60 -43.54 28.02
N THR A 326 3.97 -44.35 26.99
CA THR A 326 3.78 -45.86 26.93
C THR A 326 4.29 -46.56 25.64
N ASN A 327 5.35 -47.36 25.80
CA ASN A 327 5.62 -48.75 25.35
C ASN A 327 5.33 -49.34 23.93
N THR A 328 6.45 -49.73 23.28
CA THR A 328 6.75 -50.99 22.52
C THR A 328 5.85 -51.52 21.40
N THR A 329 6.44 -51.77 20.22
CA THR A 329 6.80 -53.12 19.71
C THR A 329 7.87 -53.02 18.60
N SER A 330 8.68 -54.07 18.42
CA SER A 330 9.86 -54.17 17.56
C SER A 330 9.58 -54.24 16.05
N THR A 331 10.44 -53.62 15.22
CA THR A 331 10.67 -54.08 13.84
C THR A 331 12.07 -53.72 13.30
N THR A 332 12.80 -54.77 12.90
CA THR A 332 13.96 -54.88 12.00
C THR A 332 14.79 -53.63 11.63
N THR A 333 16.05 -53.64 12.09
CA THR A 333 17.13 -52.74 11.65
C THR A 333 17.31 -52.75 10.12
N THR A 334 17.05 -51.62 9.47
CA THR A 334 17.51 -51.35 8.09
C THR A 334 18.52 -50.22 8.14
N THR A 335 19.77 -50.52 7.78
CA THR A 335 20.91 -49.61 7.91
C THR A 335 20.83 -48.44 6.91
N THR A 336 20.00 -47.45 7.24
CA THR A 336 19.93 -46.18 6.51
C THR A 336 21.05 -45.28 7.03
N THR A 337 22.01 -44.99 6.15
CA THR A 337 23.02 -43.95 6.38
C THR A 337 22.31 -42.60 6.46
N THR A 338 22.07 -42.14 7.69
CA THR A 338 21.51 -40.81 7.97
C THR A 338 22.50 -39.76 7.49
N LYS A 339 22.32 -39.30 6.25
CA LYS A 339 22.93 -38.06 5.77
C LYS A 339 22.49 -36.96 6.72
N HIS A 340 23.38 -36.52 7.60
CA HIS A 340 23.17 -35.29 8.35
C HIS A 340 22.82 -34.18 7.34
N PRO A 341 21.75 -33.39 7.57
CA PRO A 341 21.41 -32.30 6.67
C PRO A 341 22.62 -31.37 6.54
N ARG A 342 23.04 -31.11 5.30
CA ARG A 342 24.20 -30.24 5.03
C ARG A 342 23.95 -28.89 5.71
N ARG A 343 24.88 -28.47 6.57
CA ARG A 343 24.77 -27.23 7.36
C ARG A 343 24.56 -26.07 6.38
N ARG A 344 23.37 -25.44 6.39
CA ARG A 344 23.04 -24.29 5.52
C ARG A 344 24.19 -23.29 5.53
N VAL A 345 24.62 -22.85 4.34
CA VAL A 345 25.66 -21.82 4.19
C VAL A 345 25.03 -20.48 4.57
N ARG A 346 25.00 -20.19 5.87
CA ARG A 346 24.49 -18.91 6.37
C ARG A 346 25.48 -17.81 6.05
N PHE A 347 25.11 -16.92 5.13
CA PHE A 347 25.65 -15.57 5.09
C PHE A 347 25.09 -14.79 6.29
N GLY A 348 25.88 -13.89 6.88
CA GLY A 348 25.33 -12.98 7.89
C GLY A 348 24.53 -11.83 7.26
N GLU A 349 23.90 -11.02 8.10
CA GLU A 349 23.19 -9.81 7.69
C GLU A 349 24.13 -8.80 7.02
N SER A 350 23.94 -8.59 5.72
CA SER A 350 24.62 -7.54 4.96
C SER A 350 23.84 -6.23 5.09
N ASN A 351 24.55 -5.09 5.00
CA ASN A 351 23.95 -3.76 5.14
C ASN A 351 24.44 -2.84 4.02
N VAL A 352 23.58 -1.95 3.52
CA VAL A 352 23.91 -0.93 2.51
C VAL A 352 23.53 0.45 3.02
N TYR A 353 24.49 1.38 3.01
CA TYR A 353 24.29 2.76 3.45
C TYR A 353 24.75 3.72 2.36
N THR A 354 23.83 4.51 1.81
CA THR A 354 24.15 5.59 0.88
C THR A 354 24.10 6.91 1.63
N LEU A 355 25.26 7.55 1.77
CA LEU A 355 25.41 8.84 2.43
C LEU A 355 25.59 9.94 1.40
N GLY A 356 24.95 11.08 1.62
CA GLY A 356 25.09 12.25 0.77
C GLY A 356 24.35 13.43 1.36
N ASP A 357 24.02 14.39 0.52
CA ASP A 357 23.39 15.65 0.91
C ASP A 357 22.02 15.77 0.24
N ILE A 358 21.03 16.30 0.96
CA ILE A 358 19.77 16.79 0.41
C ILE A 358 19.58 18.22 0.95
N GLY A 359 19.68 19.20 0.07
CA GLY A 359 19.71 20.62 0.48
C GLY A 359 20.85 20.88 1.46
N ALA A 360 20.53 21.46 2.62
CA ALA A 360 21.50 21.74 3.69
C ALA A 360 21.80 20.54 4.61
N HIS A 361 21.18 19.37 4.40
CA HIS A 361 21.21 18.25 5.34
C HIS A 361 22.05 17.08 4.86
N ARG A 362 22.94 16.60 5.74
CA ARG A 362 23.65 15.33 5.54
C ARG A 362 22.70 14.18 5.88
N ILE A 363 22.49 13.27 4.94
CA ILE A 363 21.53 12.16 5.07
C ILE A 363 22.23 10.80 4.95
N VAL A 364 21.58 9.76 5.47
CA VAL A 364 21.89 8.36 5.16
C VAL A 364 20.64 7.60 4.73
N CYS A 365 20.72 6.91 3.59
CA CYS A 365 19.67 6.01 3.12
C CYS A 365 20.08 4.53 3.29
N THR A 366 19.16 3.68 3.72
CA THR A 366 19.31 2.21 3.73
C THR A 366 18.06 1.55 3.14
N LYS A 367 18.24 0.37 2.55
CA LYS A 367 17.15 -0.54 2.20
C LYS A 367 17.09 -1.68 3.23
N LEU A 368 15.89 -2.04 3.66
CA LEU A 368 15.62 -3.21 4.49
C LEU A 368 15.70 -4.49 3.63
N PRO A 369 16.29 -5.59 4.12
CA PRO A 369 16.42 -6.84 3.36
C PRO A 369 15.11 -7.62 3.23
N THR A 370 14.11 -7.32 4.06
CA THR A 370 12.75 -7.90 4.03
C THR A 370 11.87 -7.12 5.03
N VAL A 371 10.55 -7.16 4.82
CA VAL A 371 9.49 -6.58 5.68
C VAL A 371 8.28 -7.52 5.65
N GLY A 372 7.36 -7.41 6.62
CA GLY A 372 6.22 -8.33 6.77
C GLY A 372 6.09 -8.96 8.16
N HIS A 373 4.90 -9.50 8.45
CA HIS A 373 4.53 -10.21 9.70
C HIS A 373 5.34 -11.47 10.05
N THR A 374 6.25 -11.98 9.21
CA THR A 374 7.05 -13.15 9.62
C THR A 374 8.05 -12.70 10.68
N ARG A 375 8.28 -13.54 11.68
CA ARG A 375 9.20 -13.19 12.78
C ARG A 375 10.60 -12.91 12.27
N GLU A 376 11.00 -13.63 11.22
CA GLU A 376 12.24 -13.48 10.48
C GLU A 376 12.32 -12.09 9.80
N ALA A 377 11.24 -11.65 9.15
CA ALA A 377 11.18 -10.32 8.52
C ALA A 377 11.15 -9.17 9.54
N MET A 378 10.28 -9.25 10.56
CA MET A 378 10.23 -8.27 11.66
C MET A 378 11.60 -8.13 12.35
N THR A 379 12.27 -9.26 12.63
CA THR A 379 13.61 -9.27 13.25
C THR A 379 14.64 -8.63 12.34
N ALA A 380 14.67 -8.97 11.04
CA ALA A 380 15.63 -8.42 10.10
C ALA A 380 15.42 -6.91 9.90
N ALA A 381 14.18 -6.46 9.72
CA ALA A 381 13.83 -5.05 9.57
C ALA A 381 14.23 -4.22 10.81
N GLY A 382 13.89 -4.71 12.01
CA GLY A 382 14.23 -4.06 13.27
C GLY A 382 15.73 -4.05 13.57
N ASN A 383 16.43 -5.16 13.28
CA ASN A 383 17.90 -5.24 13.38
C ASN A 383 18.57 -4.23 12.45
N THR A 384 18.21 -4.17 11.16
CA THR A 384 18.79 -3.21 10.21
C THR A 384 18.57 -1.77 10.66
N THR A 385 17.38 -1.46 11.17
CA THR A 385 17.02 -0.13 11.70
C THR A 385 17.85 0.23 12.94
N THR A 386 17.97 -0.69 13.90
CA THR A 386 18.78 -0.50 15.11
C THR A 386 20.27 -0.38 14.78
N ARG A 387 20.78 -1.15 13.81
CA ARG A 387 22.17 -1.04 13.30
C ARG A 387 22.42 0.32 12.65
N LEU A 388 21.48 0.85 11.86
CA LEU A 388 21.55 2.18 11.26
C LEU A 388 21.69 3.25 12.35
N LEU A 389 20.73 3.30 13.28
CA LEU A 389 20.68 4.33 14.32
C LEU A 389 21.86 4.24 15.31
N GLY A 390 22.32 3.03 15.63
CA GLY A 390 23.53 2.82 16.44
C GLY A 390 24.83 3.20 15.73
N THR A 391 24.88 3.11 14.39
CA THR A 391 26.04 3.51 13.57
C THR A 391 26.10 5.02 13.38
N PHE A 392 24.95 5.66 13.15
CA PHE A 392 24.83 7.09 12.87
C PHE A 392 24.09 7.80 14.01
N GLN A 393 24.76 7.89 15.16
CA GLN A 393 24.18 8.36 16.42
C GLN A 393 23.67 9.82 16.40
N LYS A 394 24.02 10.60 15.36
CA LYS A 394 23.52 11.96 15.13
C LYS A 394 22.22 12.05 14.30
N VAL A 395 21.70 10.93 13.82
CA VAL A 395 20.38 10.92 13.16
C VAL A 395 19.33 11.32 14.20
N ASP A 396 18.65 12.44 13.98
CA ASP A 396 17.56 12.93 14.82
C ASP A 396 16.19 12.74 14.14
N TYR A 397 16.17 12.73 12.80
CA TYR A 397 14.97 12.61 11.97
C TYR A 397 14.99 11.32 11.14
N VAL A 398 13.88 10.58 11.11
CA VAL A 398 13.77 9.34 10.33
C VAL A 398 12.58 9.38 9.38
N PHE A 399 12.83 9.17 8.09
CA PHE A 399 11.79 9.01 7.07
C PHE A 399 11.68 7.54 6.66
N LEU A 400 10.49 6.97 6.75
CA LEU A 400 10.16 5.69 6.13
C LEU A 400 9.53 6.01 4.77
N VAL A 401 10.24 5.72 3.69
CA VAL A 401 9.88 6.16 2.34
C VAL A 401 9.68 4.96 1.45
N GLY A 402 8.58 4.92 0.71
CA GLY A 402 8.32 3.80 -0.19
C GLY A 402 6.97 3.86 -0.86
N VAL A 403 6.51 2.71 -1.36
CA VAL A 403 5.17 2.56 -1.94
C VAL A 403 4.14 2.16 -0.89
N GLY A 404 2.88 2.48 -1.14
CA GLY A 404 1.74 2.04 -0.34
C GLY A 404 0.47 1.92 -1.17
N GLY A 405 -0.60 1.46 -0.52
CA GLY A 405 -1.92 1.30 -1.11
C GLY A 405 -2.85 2.44 -0.71
N GLY A 406 -3.49 3.09 -1.66
CA GLY A 406 -4.41 4.21 -1.42
C GLY A 406 -5.75 3.74 -0.88
N VAL A 407 -6.40 4.58 -0.07
CA VAL A 407 -7.80 4.37 0.32
C VAL A 407 -8.71 5.02 -0.73
N PRO A 408 -9.50 4.23 -1.48
CA PRO A 408 -10.46 4.79 -2.42
C PRO A 408 -11.60 5.47 -1.66
N HIS A 409 -12.07 6.60 -2.21
CA HIS A 409 -13.32 7.23 -1.82
C HIS A 409 -14.09 7.50 -3.11
N TYR A 410 -15.31 6.97 -3.23
CA TYR A 410 -15.98 6.89 -4.54
C TYR A 410 -16.79 8.15 -4.90
N THR A 411 -16.96 9.04 -3.93
CA THR A 411 -17.83 10.24 -4.00
C THR A 411 -17.20 11.51 -3.43
N ASP A 412 -16.02 11.41 -2.79
CA ASP A 412 -15.34 12.53 -2.13
C ASP A 412 -13.96 12.70 -2.76
N TYR A 413 -13.88 13.61 -3.73
CA TYR A 413 -12.63 13.93 -4.41
C TYR A 413 -11.57 14.55 -3.47
N LYS A 414 -11.96 15.08 -2.30
CA LYS A 414 -11.03 15.70 -1.33
C LYS A 414 -10.30 14.67 -0.48
N ARG A 415 -10.92 13.51 -0.27
CA ARG A 415 -10.37 12.36 0.47
C ARG A 415 -9.88 11.24 -0.44
N HIS A 416 -10.24 11.27 -1.72
CA HIS A 416 -9.86 10.23 -2.66
C HIS A 416 -8.37 10.36 -3.07
N VAL A 417 -7.61 9.35 -2.66
CA VAL A 417 -6.23 9.13 -3.10
C VAL A 417 -6.24 8.31 -4.41
N ARG A 418 -5.40 8.69 -5.38
CA ARG A 418 -5.21 7.99 -6.66
C ARG A 418 -3.83 7.33 -6.77
N LEU A 419 -3.63 6.50 -7.78
CA LEU A 419 -2.29 5.99 -8.09
C LEU A 419 -1.37 7.15 -8.48
N GLY A 420 -0.11 7.08 -8.05
CA GLY A 420 0.87 8.15 -8.21
C GLY A 420 0.78 9.28 -7.18
N ASP A 421 -0.31 9.43 -6.42
CA ASP A 421 -0.36 10.40 -5.32
C ASP A 421 0.64 10.05 -4.20
N VAL A 422 0.87 11.00 -3.28
CA VAL A 422 1.72 10.77 -2.09
C VAL A 422 0.92 11.04 -0.82
N VAL A 423 0.88 10.05 0.08
CA VAL A 423 0.35 10.21 1.43
C VAL A 423 1.50 10.40 2.42
N VAL A 424 1.46 11.48 3.18
CA VAL A 424 2.39 11.75 4.30
C VAL A 424 1.65 11.52 5.61
N SER A 425 2.25 10.73 6.51
CA SER A 425 1.71 10.38 7.82
C SER A 425 1.43 11.63 8.68
N TYR A 426 0.17 11.94 8.95
CA TYR A 426 -0.25 13.18 9.60
C TYR A 426 -1.45 12.97 10.55
N PRO A 427 -1.49 13.61 11.73
CA PRO A 427 -2.56 13.41 12.70
C PRO A 427 -3.83 14.18 12.33
N ILE A 428 -4.92 13.46 12.03
CA ILE A 428 -6.23 14.07 11.75
C ILE A 428 -6.93 14.56 13.03
N ARG A 429 -6.65 13.94 14.19
CA ARG A 429 -7.30 14.27 15.47
C ARG A 429 -6.38 15.11 16.34
N THR A 430 -6.91 16.20 16.90
CA THR A 430 -6.16 17.10 17.80
C THR A 430 -5.77 16.47 19.13
N HIS A 431 -6.55 15.51 19.62
CA HIS A 431 -6.39 14.90 20.95
C HIS A 431 -5.56 13.61 20.95
N ASN A 432 -5.44 12.93 19.80
CA ASN A 432 -4.62 11.74 19.65
C ASN A 432 -3.81 11.87 18.36
N LYS A 433 -2.51 12.16 18.51
CA LYS A 433 -1.61 12.61 17.43
C LYS A 433 -1.04 11.45 16.60
N VAL A 434 -1.85 10.43 16.37
CA VAL A 434 -1.46 9.21 15.67
C VAL A 434 -1.16 9.52 14.21
N VAL A 435 0.02 9.11 13.74
CA VAL A 435 0.44 9.24 12.34
C VAL A 435 0.60 7.89 11.65
N TYR A 436 0.84 6.83 12.42
CA TYR A 436 0.97 5.47 11.92
C TYR A 436 0.23 4.48 12.85
N MET A 437 -0.42 3.46 12.30
CA MET A 437 -1.18 2.45 13.06
C MET A 437 -0.97 1.05 12.52
N TYR A 438 -0.74 0.08 13.41
CA TYR A 438 -0.72 -1.34 13.07
C TYR A 438 -1.98 -2.01 13.60
N CYS A 439 -2.65 -2.81 12.76
CA CYS A 439 -3.80 -3.63 13.12
C CYS A 439 -3.34 -5.06 13.44
N GLU A 440 -3.27 -5.39 14.73
CA GLU A 440 -2.82 -6.69 15.22
C GLU A 440 -3.86 -7.78 14.95
N ASP A 441 -5.15 -7.49 15.22
CA ASP A 441 -6.26 -8.38 14.91
C ASP A 441 -7.53 -7.60 14.50
N ALA A 442 -8.42 -8.28 13.77
CA ALA A 442 -9.71 -7.76 13.33
C ALA A 442 -10.78 -8.85 13.46
N ARG A 443 -11.89 -8.53 14.14
CA ARG A 443 -13.02 -9.42 14.39
C ARG A 443 -14.33 -8.78 13.96
N VAL A 444 -15.06 -9.45 13.07
CA VAL A 444 -16.42 -9.06 12.68
C VAL A 444 -17.41 -9.57 13.73
N LEU A 445 -18.27 -8.69 14.21
CA LEU A 445 -19.36 -9.02 15.13
C LEU A 445 -20.59 -9.49 14.36
N SER A 446 -21.44 -10.29 15.00
CA SER A 446 -22.72 -10.74 14.44
C SER A 446 -23.67 -9.59 14.05
N SER A 447 -23.44 -8.38 14.58
CA SER A 447 -24.15 -7.14 14.23
C SER A 447 -23.59 -6.41 13.00
N GLY A 448 -22.58 -6.97 12.31
CA GLY A 448 -21.91 -6.36 11.15
C GLY A 448 -20.82 -5.32 11.50
N GLY A 449 -20.75 -4.89 12.76
CA GLY A 449 -19.65 -4.07 13.28
C GLY A 449 -18.32 -4.82 13.35
N CYS A 450 -17.22 -4.08 13.54
CA CYS A 450 -15.88 -4.66 13.67
C CYS A 450 -15.18 -4.16 14.93
N ILE A 451 -14.51 -5.07 15.63
CA ILE A 451 -13.53 -4.76 16.67
C ILE A 451 -12.15 -4.90 16.02
N PHE A 452 -11.30 -3.90 16.21
CA PHE A 452 -9.91 -3.89 15.78
C PHE A 452 -9.03 -3.81 17.03
N ASP A 453 -8.01 -4.65 17.07
CA ASP A 453 -6.91 -4.52 18.02
C ASP A 453 -5.78 -3.77 17.34
N THR A 454 -5.27 -2.71 17.97
CA THR A 454 -4.46 -1.69 17.28
C THR A 454 -3.35 -1.13 18.13
N LYS A 455 -2.16 -1.06 17.53
CA LYS A 455 -1.00 -0.36 18.07
C LYS A 455 -0.84 0.98 17.35
N GLU A 456 -0.96 2.07 18.11
CA GLU A 456 -0.93 3.45 17.62
C GLU A 456 0.45 4.09 17.83
N TYR A 457 0.96 4.79 16.83
CA TYR A 457 2.28 5.44 16.86
C TYR A 457 2.15 6.94 16.62
N SER A 458 2.68 7.73 17.56
CA SER A 458 2.65 9.20 17.55
C SER A 458 4.07 9.75 17.81
N PRO A 459 4.68 10.54 16.90
CA PRO A 459 5.93 11.22 17.18
C PRO A 459 5.69 12.36 18.20
N THR A 460 6.64 12.54 19.13
CA THR A 460 6.57 13.64 20.11
C THR A 460 6.73 15.00 19.43
N ASN A 461 7.52 15.05 18.35
CA ASN A 461 7.74 16.24 17.54
C ASN A 461 7.03 16.14 16.18
N LEU A 462 6.16 17.10 15.88
CA LEU A 462 5.40 17.17 14.61
C LEU A 462 6.06 18.10 13.58
N SER A 463 7.34 18.47 13.71
CA SER A 463 8.01 19.38 12.76
C SER A 463 7.90 18.88 11.31
N LEU A 464 8.16 17.60 11.06
CA LEU A 464 8.04 16.99 9.72
C LEU A 464 6.59 17.04 9.20
N GLN A 465 5.62 16.75 10.05
CA GLN A 465 4.19 16.81 9.73
C GLN A 465 3.71 18.24 9.45
N ASN A 466 4.24 19.22 10.18
CA ASN A 466 3.94 20.63 9.99
C ASN A 466 4.52 21.15 8.66
N ILE A 467 5.74 20.74 8.29
CA ILE A 467 6.34 21.04 6.98
C ILE A 467 5.46 20.49 5.85
N ALA A 468 5.04 19.22 5.93
CA ALA A 468 4.13 18.65 4.92
C ALA A 468 2.76 19.35 4.88
N SER A 469 2.23 19.77 6.04
CA SER A 469 1.00 20.56 6.13
C SER A 469 1.13 21.92 5.42
N GLU A 470 2.25 22.60 5.63
CA GLU A 470 2.50 23.91 5.05
C GLU A 470 2.76 23.83 3.55
N MET A 471 3.57 22.87 3.10
CA MET A 471 3.75 22.56 1.67
C MET A 471 2.43 22.29 0.96
N LYS A 472 1.51 21.52 1.58
CA LYS A 472 0.19 21.27 1.01
C LYS A 472 -0.67 22.54 0.94
N LYS A 473 -0.66 23.38 1.98
CA LYS A 473 -1.41 24.66 1.95
C LYS A 473 -0.92 25.58 0.83
N GLN A 474 0.40 25.72 0.69
CA GLN A 474 1.00 26.58 -0.34
C GLN A 474 0.60 26.12 -1.74
N ALA A 475 0.72 24.82 -2.03
CA ALA A 475 0.29 24.24 -3.31
C ALA A 475 -1.23 24.35 -3.58
N ASN A 476 -2.05 24.52 -2.54
CA ASN A 476 -3.51 24.65 -2.66
C ASN A 476 -4.00 26.12 -2.72
N LEU A 477 -3.15 27.11 -2.43
CA LEU A 477 -3.56 28.52 -2.28
C LEU A 477 -3.02 29.46 -3.36
N ASP A 478 -1.89 29.15 -3.98
CA ASP A 478 -1.16 30.07 -4.86
C ASP A 478 -1.32 29.66 -6.34
N GLU A 479 -2.17 30.38 -7.08
CA GLU A 479 -2.43 30.16 -8.50
C GLU A 479 -1.18 30.43 -9.36
N GLY A 480 -0.41 29.37 -9.62
CA GLY A 480 0.85 29.43 -10.35
C GLY A 480 2.05 28.88 -9.58
N PHE A 481 1.87 28.49 -8.31
CA PHE A 481 2.89 27.77 -7.55
C PHE A 481 3.21 26.43 -8.19
N SER A 482 4.41 26.28 -8.74
CA SER A 482 4.93 24.98 -9.18
C SER A 482 5.51 24.26 -7.97
N PRO A 483 4.92 23.13 -7.52
CA PRO A 483 5.39 22.48 -6.31
C PRO A 483 6.80 21.93 -6.48
N PRO A 484 7.70 22.11 -5.49
CA PRO A 484 9.12 21.76 -5.64
C PRO A 484 9.33 20.27 -5.95
N TRP A 485 8.46 19.39 -5.43
CA TRP A 485 8.50 17.96 -5.73
C TRP A 485 8.27 17.63 -7.21
N GLN A 486 7.52 18.44 -7.97
CA GLN A 486 7.35 18.25 -9.42
C GLN A 486 8.69 18.44 -10.17
N ASN A 487 9.51 19.39 -9.73
CA ASN A 487 10.84 19.61 -10.30
C ASN A 487 11.79 18.49 -9.90
N TYR A 488 11.78 18.06 -8.64
CA TYR A 488 12.58 16.93 -8.17
C TYR A 488 12.22 15.60 -8.84
N MET A 489 10.94 15.33 -9.15
CA MET A 489 10.56 14.17 -9.96
C MET A 489 11.19 14.23 -11.35
N ARG A 490 11.17 15.41 -12.00
CA ARG A 490 11.76 15.60 -13.34
C ARG A 490 13.29 15.47 -13.33
N GLU A 491 13.95 15.84 -12.24
CA GLU A 491 15.39 15.64 -12.04
C GLU A 491 15.72 14.17 -11.76
N GLY A 492 15.02 13.53 -10.82
CA GLY A 492 15.19 12.13 -10.47
C GLY A 492 14.95 11.20 -11.66
N LEU A 493 13.92 11.45 -12.47
CA LEU A 493 13.66 10.70 -13.71
C LEU A 493 14.83 10.80 -14.71
N LYS A 494 15.41 11.99 -14.90
CA LYS A 494 16.60 12.17 -15.76
C LYS A 494 17.84 11.45 -15.24
N ASN A 495 17.99 11.36 -13.92
CA ASN A 495 19.08 10.60 -13.30
C ASN A 495 18.85 9.09 -13.50
N LEU A 496 17.60 8.62 -13.34
CA LEU A 496 17.25 7.20 -13.39
C LEU A 496 17.20 6.61 -14.80
N ILE A 497 16.81 7.37 -15.83
CA ILE A 497 16.63 6.87 -17.21
C ILE A 497 17.91 6.26 -17.82
N ASN A 498 19.09 6.62 -17.30
CA ASN A 498 20.38 6.06 -17.72
C ASN A 498 21.03 5.14 -16.67
N GLU A 499 20.52 5.10 -15.43
CA GLU A 499 21.10 4.34 -14.31
C GLU A 499 20.25 3.13 -13.88
N SER A 500 19.03 2.96 -14.43
CA SER A 500 18.05 1.96 -13.98
C SER A 500 17.31 1.28 -15.14
N GLU A 501 17.04 -0.02 -14.97
CA GLU A 501 16.15 -0.82 -15.83
C GLU A 501 14.66 -0.70 -15.48
N HIS A 502 14.31 -0.19 -14.30
CA HIS A 502 12.94 0.13 -13.93
C HIS A 502 12.42 1.36 -14.68
N ASN A 503 11.20 1.29 -15.24
CA ASN A 503 10.56 2.47 -15.84
C ASN A 503 9.95 3.36 -14.74
N PHE A 504 10.53 4.54 -14.55
CA PHE A 504 10.08 5.55 -13.58
C PHE A 504 9.15 6.62 -14.18
N GLU A 505 8.81 6.54 -15.47
CA GLU A 505 7.79 7.39 -16.08
C GLU A 505 6.39 7.09 -15.51
N ALA A 506 5.48 8.06 -15.60
CA ALA A 506 4.10 7.86 -15.20
C ALA A 506 3.44 6.80 -16.10
N PRO A 507 2.81 5.74 -15.55
CA PRO A 507 1.97 4.85 -16.34
C PRO A 507 0.80 5.60 -17.00
N PRO A 508 0.18 5.03 -18.06
CA PRO A 508 -0.97 5.64 -18.71
C PRO A 508 -2.11 5.90 -17.72
N ALA A 509 -2.83 7.02 -17.85
CA ALA A 509 -3.85 7.42 -16.88
C ALA A 509 -5.00 6.40 -16.77
N GLU A 510 -5.27 5.67 -17.85
CA GLU A 510 -6.23 4.57 -17.96
C GLU A 510 -5.83 3.28 -17.21
N SER A 511 -4.59 3.16 -16.71
CA SER A 511 -4.20 2.05 -15.82
C SER A 511 -4.49 2.34 -14.34
N ASP A 512 -4.81 3.59 -13.98
CA ASP A 512 -5.44 3.88 -12.68
C ASP A 512 -6.92 3.49 -12.73
N LYS A 513 -7.25 2.34 -12.13
CA LYS A 513 -8.60 1.79 -12.10
C LYS A 513 -9.02 1.44 -10.67
N LEU A 514 -10.19 1.94 -10.25
CA LEU A 514 -10.79 1.52 -8.98
C LEU A 514 -11.67 0.31 -9.19
N TYR A 515 -11.48 -0.70 -8.35
CA TYR A 515 -12.40 -1.83 -8.26
C TYR A 515 -13.10 -1.86 -6.90
N MET A 516 -14.30 -2.44 -6.87
CA MET A 516 -15.00 -2.78 -5.64
C MET A 516 -15.53 -4.21 -5.74
N ASN A 517 -15.25 -5.04 -4.73
CA ASN A 517 -15.83 -6.39 -4.65
C ASN A 517 -17.35 -6.28 -4.39
N ILE A 518 -18.11 -7.03 -5.18
CA ILE A 518 -19.58 -7.17 -5.12
C ILE A 518 -20.01 -8.64 -4.99
N GLY A 519 -19.07 -9.54 -4.73
CA GLY A 519 -19.28 -10.98 -4.51
C GLY A 519 -17.99 -11.65 -4.03
N GLU A 520 -17.99 -12.97 -3.89
CA GLU A 520 -16.76 -13.74 -3.58
C GLU A 520 -15.72 -13.60 -4.70
N GLN A 521 -16.16 -13.55 -5.95
CA GLN A 521 -15.32 -13.37 -7.15
C GLN A 521 -15.74 -12.16 -8.01
N ASP A 522 -16.96 -11.65 -7.84
CA ASP A 522 -17.51 -10.55 -8.65
C ASP A 522 -16.94 -9.18 -8.23
N VAL A 523 -16.56 -8.35 -9.21
CA VAL A 523 -16.09 -6.96 -9.02
C VAL A 523 -16.80 -6.00 -9.97
N ILE A 524 -16.88 -4.73 -9.58
CA ILE A 524 -17.24 -3.60 -10.47
C ILE A 524 -16.07 -2.64 -10.62
N GLU A 525 -15.90 -2.09 -11.82
CA GLU A 525 -15.01 -0.94 -12.03
C GLU A 525 -15.76 0.34 -11.64
N VAL A 526 -15.16 1.20 -10.82
CA VAL A 526 -15.75 2.45 -10.36
C VAL A 526 -14.89 3.61 -10.86
N SER A 527 -15.51 4.64 -11.43
CA SER A 527 -14.77 5.82 -11.84
C SER A 527 -14.37 6.66 -10.63
N HIS A 528 -13.17 7.22 -10.68
CA HIS A 528 -12.70 8.18 -9.70
C HIS A 528 -13.67 9.38 -9.58
N PRO A 529 -14.00 9.86 -8.37
CA PRO A 529 -14.65 11.16 -8.24
C PRO A 529 -13.76 12.27 -8.81
N SER A 530 -14.42 13.26 -9.39
CA SER A 530 -13.80 14.45 -9.97
C SER A 530 -14.13 15.67 -9.12
N ALA A 531 -13.16 16.58 -8.96
CA ALA A 531 -13.41 17.89 -8.39
C ALA A 531 -14.32 18.71 -9.32
N PRO A 532 -15.22 19.56 -8.78
CA PRO A 532 -15.86 20.64 -9.51
C PRO A 532 -14.81 21.53 -10.20
N LYS A 533 -15.16 22.11 -11.35
CA LYS A 533 -14.23 22.94 -12.15
C LYS A 533 -13.75 24.20 -11.43
N ASP A 534 -14.47 24.61 -10.41
CA ASP A 534 -14.27 25.76 -9.54
C ASP A 534 -13.44 25.44 -8.27
N ASP A 535 -13.18 24.18 -7.95
CA ASP A 535 -12.33 23.79 -6.80
C ASP A 535 -10.88 23.53 -7.25
N ALA A 536 -10.20 24.61 -7.67
CA ALA A 536 -8.84 24.58 -8.22
C ALA A 536 -7.81 23.92 -7.28
N ALA A 537 -8.02 23.99 -5.97
CA ALA A 537 -7.17 23.36 -4.94
C ALA A 537 -7.16 21.81 -4.99
N TYR A 538 -8.06 21.20 -5.77
CA TYR A 538 -8.10 19.75 -6.04
C TYR A 538 -8.01 19.42 -7.53
N ALA A 539 -7.78 20.41 -8.40
CA ALA A 539 -7.43 20.16 -9.79
C ALA A 539 -6.14 19.32 -9.85
N ARG A 540 -6.12 18.32 -10.73
CA ARG A 540 -4.95 17.48 -10.97
C ARG A 540 -4.16 18.07 -12.13
N SER A 541 -2.85 18.22 -11.94
CA SER A 541 -1.93 18.68 -12.98
C SER A 541 -1.11 17.50 -13.49
N ASP A 542 -0.98 17.38 -14.81
CA ASP A 542 -0.25 16.27 -15.42
C ASP A 542 1.20 16.18 -14.92
N GLY A 543 1.62 14.97 -14.54
CA GLY A 543 2.94 14.71 -13.98
C GLY A 543 3.22 15.38 -12.62
N CYS A 544 2.20 15.82 -11.89
CA CYS A 544 2.34 16.34 -10.53
C CYS A 544 1.48 15.53 -9.53
N PRO A 545 2.08 14.81 -8.57
CA PRO A 545 1.33 14.02 -7.59
C PRO A 545 0.67 14.94 -6.56
N GLN A 546 -0.57 14.63 -6.16
CA GLN A 546 -1.22 15.33 -5.06
C GLN A 546 -0.71 14.79 -3.71
N ILE A 547 -0.44 15.70 -2.77
CA ILE A 547 -0.08 15.34 -1.39
C ILE A 547 -1.34 15.20 -0.55
N HIS A 548 -1.45 14.10 0.19
CA HIS A 548 -2.49 13.84 1.18
C HIS A 548 -1.90 13.71 2.58
N LEU A 549 -2.66 14.11 3.59
CA LEU A 549 -2.23 14.20 4.98
C LEU A 549 -3.21 13.42 5.84
N ALA A 550 -2.80 12.24 6.30
CA ALA A 550 -3.61 11.34 7.10
C ALA A 550 -2.74 10.32 7.83
N PRO A 551 -3.27 9.57 8.81
CA PRO A 551 -2.60 8.39 9.31
C PRO A 551 -2.38 7.37 8.18
N ILE A 552 -1.23 6.72 8.22
CA ILE A 552 -0.91 5.56 7.38
C ILE A 552 -1.08 4.32 8.26
N ALA A 553 -1.67 3.26 7.73
CA ALA A 553 -1.96 2.06 8.52
C ALA A 553 -1.31 0.80 7.93
N SER A 554 -1.31 -0.29 8.69
CA SER A 554 -0.85 -1.58 8.21
C SER A 554 -1.48 -2.72 9.01
N GLY A 555 -1.28 -3.96 8.57
CA GLY A 555 -1.67 -5.18 9.29
C GLY A 555 -2.25 -6.25 8.39
N ARG A 556 -1.64 -7.45 8.42
CA ARG A 556 -2.01 -8.63 7.62
C ARG A 556 -3.51 -8.92 7.50
N ARG A 557 -4.28 -8.75 8.59
CA ARG A 557 -5.73 -9.05 8.64
C ARG A 557 -6.53 -8.08 7.78
N ILE A 558 -6.16 -6.81 7.75
CA ILE A 558 -6.84 -5.77 6.94
C ILE A 558 -6.25 -5.69 5.53
N SER A 559 -4.98 -6.02 5.30
CA SER A 559 -4.46 -6.17 3.93
C SER A 559 -5.26 -7.20 3.14
N ARG A 560 -5.62 -8.34 3.74
CA ARG A 560 -6.25 -9.48 3.04
C ARG A 560 -7.78 -9.41 2.86
N ASP A 561 -8.45 -8.41 3.44
CA ASP A 561 -9.91 -8.26 3.37
C ASP A 561 -10.25 -6.80 3.08
N ASP A 562 -10.73 -6.54 1.86
CA ASP A 562 -11.07 -5.20 1.38
C ASP A 562 -12.20 -4.54 2.20
N GLN A 563 -13.14 -5.32 2.74
CA GLN A 563 -14.20 -4.77 3.61
C GLN A 563 -13.65 -4.37 4.97
N LEU A 564 -12.82 -5.22 5.58
CA LEU A 564 -12.13 -4.88 6.83
C LEU A 564 -11.20 -3.69 6.65
N ARG A 565 -10.44 -3.62 5.54
CA ARG A 565 -9.58 -2.48 5.18
C ARG A 565 -10.38 -1.18 5.09
N GLN A 566 -11.50 -1.19 4.37
CA GLN A 566 -12.35 -0.02 4.22
C GLN A 566 -13.01 0.38 5.55
N LYS A 567 -13.46 -0.57 6.38
CA LYS A 567 -14.01 -0.30 7.72
C LYS A 567 -12.93 0.29 8.64
N PHE A 568 -11.70 -0.21 8.60
CA PHE A 568 -10.55 0.31 9.34
C PHE A 568 -10.24 1.76 8.93
N ALA A 569 -10.03 2.01 7.64
CA ALA A 569 -9.76 3.35 7.11
C ALA A 569 -10.88 4.35 7.47
N SER A 570 -12.14 3.91 7.42
CA SER A 570 -13.29 4.75 7.80
C SER A 570 -13.34 5.05 9.31
N ARG A 571 -12.96 4.09 10.16
CA ARG A 571 -12.95 4.21 11.63
C ARG A 571 -11.83 5.12 12.16
N PHE A 572 -10.64 4.99 11.57
CA PHE A 572 -9.42 5.65 12.05
C PHE A 572 -8.99 6.85 11.20
N GLY A 573 -9.57 7.03 10.01
CA GLY A 573 -9.31 8.16 9.11
C GLY A 573 -8.10 7.99 8.18
N CYS A 574 -7.56 6.77 8.06
CA CYS A 574 -6.39 6.48 7.23
C CYS A 574 -6.67 6.79 5.74
N LEU A 575 -5.64 7.22 5.01
CA LEU A 575 -5.70 7.38 3.55
C LEU A 575 -4.69 6.51 2.78
N ALA A 576 -3.77 5.85 3.47
CA ALA A 576 -2.90 4.82 2.88
C ALA A 576 -2.68 3.64 3.82
N PHE A 577 -2.28 2.53 3.22
CA PHE A 577 -1.73 1.36 3.89
C PHE A 577 -0.32 1.03 3.37
N ASP A 578 0.50 0.35 4.18
CA ASP A 578 1.81 -0.16 3.74
C ASP A 578 2.10 -1.61 4.18
N ALA A 579 3.19 -2.17 3.68
CA ALA A 579 3.60 -3.57 3.84
C ALA A 579 4.32 -3.88 5.17
N GLU A 580 3.64 -3.62 6.29
CA GLU A 580 3.98 -4.03 7.67
C GLU A 580 5.35 -3.52 8.17
N MET A 581 5.40 -2.21 8.45
CA MET A 581 6.60 -1.49 8.91
C MET A 581 6.61 -1.21 10.42
N ASP A 582 5.74 -1.84 11.20
CA ASP A 582 5.59 -1.64 12.64
C ASP A 582 6.89 -1.96 13.42
N ALA A 583 7.58 -3.06 13.10
CA ALA A 583 8.87 -3.40 13.69
C ALA A 583 9.99 -2.37 13.41
N VAL A 584 9.88 -1.62 12.31
CA VAL A 584 10.78 -0.50 11.97
C VAL A 584 10.47 0.69 12.88
N VAL A 585 9.20 1.03 13.06
CA VAL A 585 8.77 2.13 13.94
C VAL A 585 9.10 1.83 15.41
N ASP A 586 8.89 0.60 15.87
CA ASP A 586 9.35 0.13 17.19
C ASP A 586 10.85 0.33 17.39
N SER A 587 11.66 0.02 16.35
CA SER A 587 13.11 0.18 16.41
C SER A 587 13.54 1.65 16.41
N ILE A 588 12.80 2.53 15.74
CA ILE A 588 13.01 3.99 15.79
C ILE A 588 12.75 4.51 17.21
N LEU A 589 11.58 4.18 17.78
CA LEU A 589 11.20 4.61 19.12
C LEU A 589 12.08 3.98 20.22
N GLY A 590 12.44 2.71 20.10
CA GLY A 590 13.34 2.00 21.01
C GLY A 590 14.79 2.52 20.99
N ASN A 591 15.19 3.24 19.93
CA ASN A 591 16.45 3.99 19.85
C ASN A 591 16.25 5.49 20.20
N CYS A 592 15.15 5.86 20.88
CA CYS A 592 14.82 7.21 21.32
C CYS A 592 14.83 8.25 20.18
N ARG A 593 14.21 7.93 19.04
CA ARG A 593 14.06 8.84 17.89
C ARG A 593 12.63 9.32 17.76
N ASP A 594 12.36 10.48 18.38
CA ASP A 594 11.01 11.02 18.56
C ASP A 594 10.47 11.80 17.35
N SER A 595 11.27 11.97 16.29
CA SER A 595 10.91 12.70 15.06
C SER A 595 10.96 11.75 13.86
N PHE A 596 9.81 11.25 13.43
CA PHE A 596 9.70 10.41 12.24
C PHE A 596 8.50 10.76 11.36
N ALA A 597 8.59 10.41 10.08
CA ALA A 597 7.49 10.50 9.12
C ALA A 597 7.47 9.27 8.21
N VAL A 598 6.27 8.74 7.94
CA VAL A 598 6.04 7.70 6.93
C VAL A 598 5.49 8.40 5.68
N VAL A 599 6.12 8.17 4.53
CA VAL A 599 5.75 8.76 3.25
C VAL A 599 5.55 7.63 2.24
N ARG A 600 4.33 7.54 1.69
CA ARG A 600 3.92 6.48 0.78
C ARG A 600 3.45 7.06 -0.54
N GLY A 601 4.19 6.76 -1.61
CA GLY A 601 3.71 6.95 -2.97
C GLY A 601 2.76 5.82 -3.32
N ILE A 602 1.67 6.11 -4.02
CA ILE A 602 0.56 5.18 -4.11
C ILE A 602 0.67 4.33 -5.38
N ALA A 603 0.86 3.03 -5.20
CA ALA A 603 1.09 2.06 -6.27
C ALA A 603 -0.07 1.07 -6.48
N ASP A 604 -0.94 0.89 -5.48
CA ASP A 604 -2.17 0.11 -5.59
C ASP A 604 -3.27 0.66 -4.67
N TYR A 605 -4.37 -0.09 -4.50
CA TYR A 605 -5.45 0.20 -3.53
C TYR A 605 -5.51 -0.84 -2.37
N LYS A 606 -4.37 -1.44 -2.05
CA LYS A 606 -4.19 -2.46 -1.01
C LYS A 606 -3.19 -2.03 0.06
N ASP A 607 -1.90 -2.15 -0.21
CA ASP A 607 -0.78 -1.91 0.71
C ASP A 607 0.56 -1.61 -0.02
N GLY A 608 0.52 -1.40 -1.34
CA GLY A 608 1.68 -1.14 -2.20
C GLY A 608 2.42 -2.40 -2.66
N SER A 609 1.97 -3.61 -2.30
CA SER A 609 2.59 -4.87 -2.74
C SER A 609 2.25 -5.25 -4.19
N ARG A 610 1.12 -4.75 -4.72
CA ARG A 610 0.67 -4.94 -6.10
C ARG A 610 1.07 -3.74 -6.97
N GLY A 611 0.53 -3.67 -8.20
CA GLY A 611 0.74 -2.52 -9.09
C GLY A 611 2.20 -2.34 -9.50
N LYS A 612 2.87 -3.44 -9.92
CA LYS A 612 4.31 -3.44 -10.27
C LYS A 612 4.71 -2.36 -11.28
N GLU A 613 3.81 -2.01 -12.20
CA GLU A 613 3.98 -0.91 -13.17
C GLU A 613 4.00 0.48 -12.52
N TRP A 614 3.22 0.68 -11.44
CA TRP A 614 3.12 1.94 -10.70
C TRP A 614 4.18 2.09 -9.61
N GLN A 615 4.73 0.98 -9.09
CA GLN A 615 5.71 0.99 -7.99
C GLN A 615 6.91 1.94 -8.22
N PRO A 616 7.55 2.01 -9.40
CA PRO A 616 8.68 2.92 -9.61
C PRO A 616 8.23 4.39 -9.62
N TYR A 617 7.21 4.75 -10.40
CA TYR A 617 6.69 6.12 -10.45
C TYR A 617 6.23 6.62 -9.07
N ALA A 618 5.48 5.79 -8.35
CA ALA A 618 5.05 6.04 -6.97
C ALA A 618 6.26 6.24 -6.02
N SER A 619 7.29 5.39 -6.13
CA SER A 619 8.54 5.54 -5.37
C SER A 619 9.22 6.88 -5.63
N LEU A 620 9.30 7.30 -6.91
CA LEU A 620 9.89 8.57 -7.32
C LEU A 620 9.08 9.77 -6.81
N ALA A 621 7.75 9.69 -6.84
CA ALA A 621 6.87 10.70 -6.26
C ALA A 621 7.11 10.86 -4.75
N ALA A 622 7.15 9.75 -4.01
CA ALA A 622 7.42 9.73 -2.57
C ALA A 622 8.81 10.33 -2.23
N ALA A 623 9.86 9.89 -2.94
CA ALA A 623 11.21 10.40 -2.75
C ALA A 623 11.33 11.90 -3.06
N SER A 624 10.61 12.39 -4.07
CA SER A 624 10.59 13.82 -4.46
C SER A 624 9.87 14.70 -3.43
N VAL A 625 8.77 14.22 -2.85
CA VAL A 625 8.11 14.88 -1.72
C VAL A 625 9.04 14.93 -0.50
N VAL A 626 9.78 13.85 -0.21
CA VAL A 626 10.77 13.82 0.87
C VAL A 626 11.94 14.79 0.59
N LYS A 627 12.46 14.88 -0.65
CA LYS A 627 13.46 15.89 -1.03
C LYS A 627 12.95 17.31 -0.76
N ALA A 628 11.68 17.59 -1.09
CA ALA A 628 11.05 18.88 -0.79
C ALA A 628 10.87 19.13 0.72
N MET A 629 10.42 18.14 1.49
CA MET A 629 10.29 18.26 2.95
C MET A 629 11.64 18.54 3.62
N ILE A 630 12.70 17.81 3.26
CA ILE A 630 14.04 18.01 3.81
C ILE A 630 14.62 19.37 3.38
N SER A 631 14.35 19.82 2.15
CA SER A 631 14.80 21.13 1.68
C SER A 631 14.07 22.31 2.34
N ALA A 632 12.92 22.05 2.98
CA ALA A 632 12.15 23.02 3.75
C ALA A 632 12.41 22.95 5.28
N MET A 633 13.32 22.08 5.73
CA MET A 633 13.78 22.06 7.12
C MET A 633 14.77 23.21 7.39
N ASP A 634 14.80 23.68 8.65
CA ASP A 634 15.83 24.63 9.09
C ASP A 634 17.23 24.00 8.95
N PRO A 635 18.22 24.72 8.37
CA PRO A 635 19.56 24.18 8.18
C PRO A 635 20.20 23.80 9.52
N PRO A 636 21.06 22.76 9.57
CA PRO A 636 21.70 22.33 10.81
C PRO A 636 22.44 23.50 11.47
N SER A 637 22.09 23.78 12.74
CA SER A 637 22.75 24.86 13.50
C SER A 637 24.27 24.64 13.49
N PRO A 638 25.08 25.67 13.19
CA PRO A 638 26.52 25.53 13.15
C PRO A 638 27.02 25.08 14.53
N MET A 639 27.69 23.92 14.58
CA MET A 639 28.20 23.37 15.83
C MET A 639 29.06 24.42 16.53
N ARG A 640 28.72 24.76 17.78
CA ARG A 640 29.63 25.51 18.66
C ARG A 640 30.93 24.71 18.73
N LYS A 641 32.03 25.36 18.31
CA LYS A 641 33.38 24.78 18.27
C LYS A 641 33.89 24.45 19.67
#